data_AF-S3CUD3-F1
#
_entry.id   AF-S3CUD3-F1
#
_cell.length_a   1.000
_cell.length_b   1.000
_cell.length_c   1.000
_cell.angle_alpha   90.00
_cell.angle_beta   90.00
_cell.angle_gamma   90.00
#
_symmetry.space_group_name_H-M   'P 1'
#
loop_
_entity.id
_entity.type
_entity.pdbx_description
1 polymer ?
#
loop_
_entity_poly.entity_id
_entity_poly.type
_entity_poly.pdbx_seq_one_letter_code
_entity_poly.pdbx_strand_id
1 'polypeptide(L)'
;MNDSVKVQLTSSKKNQLHRPQLVLLTNFTAGAGTGGQARPNRTASILSIALSVTIPVLLFFLSVILARHYWRRHTHKTIETEYTIQPCEDADTGVKSQPSKNERPSSAGKASGSGRVPWKFGVSACIAILPLVTLLAVLISLLLRYHVKPSSHSRADFVYNESGSDPTAFYVDFDATQYTTVASWTSTIALLLPGFLTTLLWHRQSEQLSSDALFSRHERLLTPYQLSLLLGLKSGTLGSLWEYLSYAKSRRREKQSMFLSHTGFVVLISTVLGLGLWMVDTWLHIGTSTVSFTTSSQSGTIDDPMESWGRTLTPNCTSSNSAFIGDPYSCIMERLLADVPPILTDPEKFVAVISGRDTESDIVTVTVGEERVAYIGPTFHRENLDYHANTYAVRSACQTIDEWCYLSPQNGLNGTTVLSQHSFREMWQLCTIVASGVFGLVTSFFTDQKWQEVMTVDNTANAFYTVSRIDSRIRPSPYGLPAYWSLQSNSFPTFNNFIGCSTELVNLTYTYVKGSLKSTEMSPLNNLDLVNAIFLPTLYNFDPFLSSGAATTATVDNRESALENWIDTWHRHYLSLAVLAVEPADNLDQQQRYSRLVARIPKAPLLTLGVLLLLSILFNAWVLFHSLRRTDLRATQPKQEIISIAGLAASAFDKNVTNRGQPVNVAWDLFEGSKEETMSTRVGIGENPVGGHRFFAFCGGHGDPIIEGRIETVKSEAELSGIKVSESAVAVEDSTSGDNGIGSRT
;
A
#
# COMPACT_ATOMS: atom_id res chain seq x y z
N MET A 1 34.71 -0.48 56.63
CA MET A 1 35.64 -0.24 55.51
C MET A 1 34.89 0.57 54.47
N ASN A 2 35.22 1.86 54.44
CA ASN A 2 35.04 2.92 53.44
C ASN A 2 33.76 2.88 52.56
N ASP A 3 32.76 3.71 52.85
CA ASP A 3 32.65 5.16 52.57
C ASP A 3 31.97 5.40 51.21
N SER A 4 30.69 5.82 51.19
CA SER A 4 30.21 7.22 51.26
C SER A 4 30.56 7.99 49.96
N VAL A 5 29.63 8.66 49.29
CA VAL A 5 29.17 10.01 49.63
C VAL A 5 28.03 10.45 48.67
N LYS A 6 27.06 11.18 49.24
CA LYS A 6 25.99 11.97 48.61
C LYS A 6 26.51 13.04 47.65
N VAL A 7 25.75 13.38 46.61
CA VAL A 7 25.68 14.78 46.12
C VAL A 7 24.24 15.14 45.75
N GLN A 8 23.73 16.20 46.39
CA GLN A 8 22.50 16.92 46.04
C GLN A 8 22.88 18.34 45.58
N LEU A 9 22.29 18.75 44.44
CA LEU A 9 21.76 20.07 44.07
C LEU A 9 22.64 21.34 44.17
N THR A 10 22.78 22.06 43.05
CA THR A 10 22.15 23.39 42.75
C THR A 10 22.72 23.97 41.44
N SER A 11 21.88 24.25 40.43
CA SER A 11 21.38 25.57 39.99
C SER A 11 22.45 26.60 39.56
N SER A 12 22.46 27.00 38.28
CA SER A 12 22.29 28.42 37.84
C SER A 12 22.47 28.62 36.32
N LYS A 13 21.55 29.44 35.77
CA LYS A 13 21.49 30.22 34.50
C LYS A 13 22.85 30.53 33.81
N LYS A 14 22.99 30.72 32.48
CA LYS A 14 22.42 31.80 31.64
C LYS A 14 22.86 31.65 30.15
N ASN A 15 22.06 32.23 29.25
CA ASN A 15 22.23 32.35 27.78
C ASN A 15 23.60 32.85 27.28
N GLN A 16 24.02 32.40 26.09
CA GLN A 16 24.53 33.30 25.03
C GLN A 16 24.50 32.67 23.61
N LEU A 17 24.04 33.49 22.67
CA LEU A 17 24.05 33.35 21.21
C LEU A 17 25.48 33.23 20.65
N HIS A 18 25.70 32.41 19.60
CA HIS A 18 26.29 32.87 18.33
C HIS A 18 26.18 31.81 17.20
N ARG A 19 26.10 32.35 15.97
CA ARG A 19 25.88 31.72 14.65
C ARG A 19 27.02 30.78 14.17
N PRO A 20 26.77 29.97 13.12
CA PRO A 20 27.58 28.80 12.77
C PRO A 20 28.76 29.14 11.85
N GLN A 21 29.86 28.39 11.98
CA GLN A 21 30.88 28.27 10.94
C GLN A 21 30.72 26.96 10.17
N LEU A 22 30.72 27.13 8.86
CA LEU A 22 30.69 26.12 7.82
C LEU A 22 32.10 25.50 7.70
N VAL A 23 32.26 24.22 8.04
CA VAL A 23 33.48 23.46 7.74
C VAL A 23 33.09 22.28 6.87
N LEU A 24 33.55 22.33 5.62
CA LEU A 24 33.49 21.27 4.62
C LEU A 24 34.59 20.25 4.97
N LEU A 25 34.22 19.04 5.37
CA LEU A 25 35.13 17.90 5.41
C LEU A 25 34.45 16.69 4.76
N THR A 26 34.82 16.46 3.52
CA THR A 26 34.67 15.20 2.80
C THR A 26 35.68 14.20 3.33
N ASN A 27 35.23 13.13 3.97
CA ASN A 27 35.81 11.78 3.95
C ASN A 27 35.04 10.88 4.92
N PHE A 28 34.35 9.85 4.40
CA PHE A 28 33.94 8.70 5.21
C PHE A 28 34.27 7.42 4.46
N THR A 29 35.28 6.74 5.00
CA THR A 29 35.73 5.39 4.71
C THR A 29 34.70 4.37 5.18
N ALA A 30 34.59 3.27 4.43
CA ALA A 30 33.74 2.12 4.72
C ALA A 30 34.14 1.42 6.02
N GLY A 31 33.13 1.10 6.84
CA GLY A 31 33.24 0.24 8.02
C GLY A 31 32.03 -0.69 8.08
N ALA A 32 32.30 -1.99 8.10
CA ALA A 32 31.34 -3.07 8.11
C ALA A 32 30.70 -3.28 9.51
N GLY A 33 29.49 -3.85 9.51
CA GLY A 33 28.95 -4.60 10.64
C GLY A 33 28.00 -3.84 11.58
N THR A 34 26.70 -3.99 11.36
CA THR A 34 25.71 -4.52 12.34
C THR A 34 24.31 -4.41 11.75
N GLY A 35 23.58 -5.53 11.76
CA GLY A 35 22.26 -5.69 11.20
C GLY A 35 21.20 -4.91 11.97
N GLY A 36 20.87 -3.73 11.45
CA GLY A 36 19.63 -3.04 11.71
C GLY A 36 19.19 -2.42 10.39
N GLN A 37 18.12 -2.95 9.78
CA GLN A 37 17.49 -2.32 8.62
C GLN A 37 16.92 -0.96 9.04
N ALA A 38 17.78 0.06 9.04
CA ALA A 38 17.37 1.44 9.15
C ALA A 38 16.47 1.76 7.95
N ARG A 39 15.18 2.00 8.22
CA ARG A 39 14.22 2.49 7.23
C ARG A 39 14.88 3.66 6.49
N PRO A 40 15.12 3.57 5.16
CA PRO A 40 15.68 4.69 4.43
C PRO A 40 14.75 5.90 4.60
N ASN A 41 15.33 7.04 4.90
CA ASN A 41 14.61 8.29 5.18
C ASN A 41 13.72 8.63 3.96
N ARG A 42 12.43 8.26 4.03
CA ARG A 42 11.51 8.17 2.88
C ARG A 42 11.33 9.51 2.16
N THR A 43 11.51 10.63 2.87
CA THR A 43 11.41 11.99 2.35
C THR A 43 12.55 12.36 1.40
N ALA A 44 13.79 11.91 1.67
CA ALA A 44 14.95 12.21 0.84
C ALA A 44 14.88 11.54 -0.54
N SER A 45 14.28 10.35 -0.62
CA SER A 45 14.11 9.62 -1.89
C SER A 45 13.06 10.24 -2.80
N ILE A 46 11.97 10.78 -2.24
CA ILE A 46 10.93 11.47 -3.03
C ILE A 46 11.50 12.77 -3.62
N LEU A 47 12.27 13.53 -2.83
CA LEU A 47 12.89 14.77 -3.29
C LEU A 47 13.95 14.52 -4.39
N SER A 48 14.76 13.47 -4.25
CA SER A 48 15.77 13.09 -5.25
C SER A 48 15.15 12.70 -6.59
N ILE A 49 14.05 11.95 -6.60
CA ILE A 49 13.32 11.57 -7.81
C ILE A 49 12.62 12.78 -8.45
N ALA A 50 11.99 13.65 -7.63
CA ALA A 50 11.38 14.87 -8.13
C ALA A 50 12.44 15.78 -8.79
N LEU A 51 13.63 15.89 -8.19
CA LEU A 51 14.76 16.64 -8.74
C LEU A 51 15.32 16.02 -10.04
N SER A 52 15.42 14.70 -10.13
CA SER A 52 15.99 14.04 -11.32
C SER A 52 15.11 14.16 -12.56
N VAL A 53 13.79 14.35 -12.42
CA VAL A 53 12.87 14.53 -13.55
C VAL A 53 12.55 16.01 -13.83
N THR A 54 12.54 16.87 -12.81
CA THR A 54 12.38 18.32 -13.01
C THR A 54 13.53 18.94 -13.80
N ILE A 55 14.76 18.53 -13.50
CA ILE A 55 15.96 19.13 -14.11
C ILE A 55 15.99 18.92 -15.64
N PRO A 56 15.80 17.71 -16.20
CA PRO A 56 15.76 17.51 -17.66
C PRO A 56 14.64 18.27 -18.35
N VAL A 57 13.47 18.39 -17.71
CA VAL A 57 12.32 19.12 -18.27
C VAL A 57 12.60 20.62 -18.28
N LEU A 58 13.15 21.16 -17.18
CA LEU A 58 13.64 22.54 -17.11
C LEU A 58 14.72 22.80 -18.16
N LEU A 59 15.66 21.86 -18.33
CA LEU A 59 16.72 21.94 -19.35
C LEU A 59 16.16 21.90 -20.77
N PHE A 60 15.12 21.09 -21.02
CA PHE A 60 14.42 21.07 -22.31
C PHE A 60 13.74 22.42 -22.59
N PHE A 61 13.00 22.99 -21.63
CA PHE A 61 12.40 24.32 -21.80
C PHE A 61 13.45 25.42 -21.96
N LEU A 62 14.53 25.38 -21.18
CA LEU A 62 15.70 26.24 -21.35
C LEU A 62 16.30 26.08 -22.74
N SER A 63 16.42 24.85 -23.26
CA SER A 63 16.95 24.60 -24.60
C SER A 63 16.06 25.16 -25.71
N VAL A 64 14.73 25.09 -25.56
CA VAL A 64 13.78 25.68 -26.52
C VAL A 64 13.85 27.22 -26.49
N ILE A 65 13.96 27.81 -25.29
CA ILE A 65 14.13 29.25 -25.11
C ILE A 65 15.48 29.71 -25.71
N LEU A 66 16.56 28.97 -25.45
CA LEU A 66 17.90 29.25 -25.95
C LEU A 66 18.00 29.05 -27.47
N ALA A 67 17.42 27.98 -28.02
CA ALA A 67 17.37 27.72 -29.46
C ALA A 67 16.61 28.84 -30.19
N ARG A 68 15.53 29.35 -29.60
CA ARG A 68 14.82 30.53 -30.13
C ARG A 68 15.68 31.79 -30.06
N HIS A 69 16.39 32.01 -28.94
CA HIS A 69 17.27 33.16 -28.78
C HIS A 69 18.45 33.12 -29.77
N TYR A 70 18.97 31.92 -30.06
CA TYR A 70 20.01 31.67 -31.05
C TYR A 70 19.50 31.96 -32.47
N TRP A 71 18.33 31.40 -32.84
CA TRP A 71 17.73 31.63 -34.16
C TRP A 71 17.42 33.12 -34.41
N ARG A 72 16.92 33.83 -33.40
CA ARG A 72 16.54 35.25 -33.51
C ARG A 72 17.75 36.18 -33.64
N ARG A 73 18.92 35.80 -33.11
CA ARG A 73 20.17 36.55 -33.26
C ARG A 73 20.71 36.50 -34.70
N HIS A 74 20.34 35.48 -35.47
CA HIS A 74 20.83 35.27 -36.82
C HIS A 74 19.89 35.76 -37.93
N THR A 75 18.65 36.17 -37.63
CA THR A 75 17.64 36.46 -38.68
C THR A 75 17.17 37.91 -38.83
N HIS A 76 17.74 38.91 -38.13
CA HIS A 76 17.33 40.31 -38.34
C HIS A 76 18.40 41.19 -39.03
N LYS A 77 18.23 41.37 -40.34
CA LYS A 77 18.47 42.62 -41.08
C LYS A 77 17.12 43.03 -41.69
N THR A 78 16.50 44.12 -41.21
CA THR A 78 15.68 45.10 -41.98
C THR A 78 15.02 46.11 -41.02
N ILE A 79 15.33 47.41 -41.18
CA ILE A 79 14.53 48.51 -41.79
C ILE A 79 13.38 48.96 -40.89
N GLU A 80 13.61 50.07 -40.18
CA GLU A 80 12.60 50.87 -39.49
C GLU A 80 11.95 51.81 -40.52
N THR A 81 10.62 51.76 -40.63
CA THR A 81 9.81 52.80 -41.30
C THR A 81 8.90 53.43 -40.26
N GLU A 82 9.07 54.74 -40.10
CA GLU A 82 8.29 55.62 -39.23
C GLU A 82 7.00 56.02 -39.94
N TYR A 83 5.84 55.85 -39.27
CA TYR A 83 4.52 56.24 -39.79
C TYR A 83 3.82 57.18 -38.81
N THR A 84 3.33 58.30 -39.34
CA THR A 84 2.53 59.30 -38.63
C THR A 84 1.05 58.92 -38.71
N ILE A 85 0.36 58.93 -37.56
CA ILE A 85 -1.06 58.57 -37.41
C ILE A 85 -1.90 59.85 -37.52
N GLN A 86 -3.00 59.80 -38.29
CA GLN A 86 -3.99 60.88 -38.40
C GLN A 86 -5.30 60.41 -37.74
N PRO A 87 -5.83 61.12 -36.74
CA PRO A 87 -7.07 60.72 -36.05
C PRO A 87 -8.32 61.06 -36.88
N CYS A 88 -9.39 60.29 -36.68
CA CYS A 88 -10.72 60.61 -37.18
C CYS A 88 -11.23 61.87 -36.48
N GLU A 89 -11.45 62.93 -37.27
CA GLU A 89 -12.02 64.19 -36.86
C GLU A 89 -13.55 64.02 -36.75
N ASP A 90 -14.12 64.34 -35.58
CA ASP A 90 -15.55 64.48 -35.41
C ASP A 90 -16.02 65.68 -36.26
N ALA A 91 -16.94 65.41 -37.18
CA ALA A 91 -17.63 66.43 -37.94
C ALA A 91 -18.58 67.22 -37.02
N ASP A 92 -18.05 68.25 -36.36
CA ASP A 92 -18.60 69.61 -36.28
C ASP A 92 -17.86 70.42 -35.21
N THR A 93 -17.05 71.38 -35.65
CA THR A 93 -16.96 72.76 -35.11
C THR A 93 -15.84 73.49 -35.84
N GLY A 94 -16.23 74.41 -36.72
CA GLY A 94 -15.29 75.27 -37.43
C GLY A 94 -14.64 76.29 -36.51
N VAL A 95 -13.40 76.03 -36.09
CA VAL A 95 -12.49 77.06 -35.56
C VAL A 95 -11.11 76.86 -36.17
N LYS A 96 -10.72 77.78 -37.06
CA LYS A 96 -9.38 77.85 -37.65
C LYS A 96 -8.37 78.28 -36.58
N SER A 97 -7.33 77.48 -36.34
CA SER A 97 -6.13 77.89 -35.59
C SER A 97 -4.86 77.76 -36.46
N GLN A 98 -4.00 78.79 -36.36
CA GLN A 98 -2.74 78.94 -37.10
C GLN A 98 -1.63 78.00 -36.56
N PRO A 99 -0.62 77.64 -37.37
CA PRO A 99 0.45 76.75 -36.95
C PRO A 99 1.54 77.51 -36.17
N SER A 100 1.76 77.13 -34.91
CA SER A 100 2.93 77.48 -34.12
C SER A 100 4.09 76.55 -34.46
N LYS A 101 5.16 77.10 -35.07
CA LYS A 101 6.46 76.46 -35.22
C LYS A 101 7.26 76.67 -33.93
N ASN A 102 7.50 75.60 -33.16
CA ASN A 102 8.75 75.30 -32.45
C ASN A 102 8.52 74.24 -31.37
N GLU A 103 8.68 72.97 -31.71
CA GLU A 103 9.14 71.97 -30.74
C GLU A 103 10.24 71.13 -31.39
N ARG A 104 11.41 71.14 -30.76
CA ARG A 104 12.55 70.30 -31.13
C ARG A 104 12.18 68.83 -30.85
N PRO A 105 12.63 67.88 -31.69
CA PRO A 105 12.51 66.48 -31.37
C PRO A 105 13.33 66.18 -30.11
N SER A 106 12.62 65.95 -29.01
CA SER A 106 13.15 65.33 -27.80
C SER A 106 13.79 64.01 -28.20
N SER A 107 15.09 63.89 -27.95
CA SER A 107 15.87 62.70 -28.22
C SER A 107 15.20 61.49 -27.60
N ALA A 108 14.70 60.58 -28.43
CA ALA A 108 14.23 59.27 -28.02
C ALA A 108 15.34 58.58 -27.22
N GLY A 109 15.19 58.59 -25.90
CA GLY A 109 16.06 57.85 -25.00
C GLY A 109 16.01 56.39 -25.38
N LYS A 110 17.08 55.88 -26.00
CA LYS A 110 17.30 54.45 -26.20
C LYS A 110 17.40 53.81 -24.81
N ALA A 111 16.26 53.39 -24.28
CA ALA A 111 16.18 52.54 -23.11
C ALA A 111 16.83 51.20 -23.48
N SER A 112 18.13 51.09 -23.16
CA SER A 112 18.91 49.87 -23.20
C SER A 112 18.41 48.91 -22.10
N GLY A 113 17.20 48.38 -22.28
CA GLY A 113 16.63 47.35 -21.42
C GLY A 113 17.23 45.99 -21.78
N SER A 114 18.08 45.46 -20.90
CA SER A 114 18.69 44.14 -21.07
C SER A 114 17.63 43.06 -21.31
N GLY A 115 17.74 42.32 -22.41
CA GLY A 115 17.59 40.85 -22.54
C GLY A 115 16.35 40.10 -22.04
N ARG A 116 15.61 40.52 -21.01
CA ARG A 116 14.75 39.64 -20.23
C ARG A 116 13.38 39.45 -20.85
N VAL A 117 12.94 38.19 -20.94
CA VAL A 117 11.56 37.79 -21.25
C VAL A 117 10.64 38.37 -20.17
N PRO A 118 9.42 38.87 -20.49
CA PRO A 118 8.49 39.35 -19.48
C PRO A 118 8.23 38.24 -18.45
N TRP A 119 8.59 38.53 -17.20
CA TRP A 119 8.61 37.53 -16.12
C TRP A 119 7.23 36.89 -15.90
N LYS A 120 6.14 37.65 -16.08
CA LYS A 120 4.75 37.16 -15.99
C LYS A 120 4.48 35.99 -16.95
N PHE A 121 4.98 36.08 -18.18
CA PHE A 121 4.84 35.01 -19.18
C PHE A 121 5.59 33.75 -18.75
N GLY A 122 6.85 33.92 -18.31
CA GLY A 122 7.68 32.81 -17.84
C GLY A 122 7.06 32.09 -16.63
N VAL A 123 6.56 32.85 -15.66
CA VAL A 123 5.87 32.29 -14.48
C VAL A 123 4.61 31.54 -14.87
N SER A 124 3.77 32.12 -15.74
CA SER A 124 2.55 31.45 -16.22
C SER A 124 2.84 30.16 -16.98
N ALA A 125 3.90 30.13 -17.79
CA ALA A 125 4.34 28.93 -18.51
C ALA A 125 4.86 27.85 -17.54
N CYS A 126 5.67 28.26 -16.55
CA CYS A 126 6.18 27.35 -15.52
C CYS A 126 5.04 26.72 -14.70
N ILE A 127 4.08 27.53 -14.23
CA ILE A 127 2.94 27.06 -13.42
C ILE A 127 2.04 26.13 -14.26
N ALA A 128 1.85 26.41 -15.55
CA ALA A 128 0.97 25.62 -16.40
C ALA A 128 1.50 24.21 -16.73
N ILE A 129 2.82 24.00 -16.72
CA ILE A 129 3.42 22.76 -17.21
C ILE A 129 4.21 22.02 -16.13
N LEU A 130 5.10 22.70 -15.40
CA LEU A 130 6.04 22.04 -14.52
C LEU A 130 5.34 21.18 -13.44
N PRO A 131 4.33 21.67 -12.70
CA PRO A 131 3.70 20.87 -11.66
C PRO A 131 3.01 19.60 -12.16
N LEU A 132 2.42 19.63 -13.36
CA LEU A 132 1.80 18.44 -13.93
C LEU A 132 2.84 17.39 -14.32
N VAL A 133 3.95 17.83 -14.93
CA VAL A 133 5.05 16.95 -15.32
C VAL A 133 5.73 16.35 -14.09
N THR A 134 5.94 17.14 -13.03
CA THR A 134 6.54 16.64 -11.79
C THR A 134 5.65 15.60 -11.12
N LEU A 135 4.35 15.86 -11.00
CA LEU A 135 3.44 14.93 -10.35
C LEU A 135 3.28 13.64 -11.15
N LEU A 136 3.19 13.72 -12.48
CA LEU A 136 3.17 12.52 -13.34
C LEU A 136 4.43 11.67 -13.12
N ALA A 137 5.60 12.31 -13.08
CA ALA A 137 6.87 11.63 -12.83
C ALA A 137 6.93 10.97 -11.44
N VAL A 138 6.44 11.67 -10.41
CA VAL A 138 6.36 11.15 -9.05
C VAL A 138 5.43 9.93 -8.98
N LEU A 139 4.24 10.01 -9.58
CA LEU A 139 3.29 8.88 -9.59
C LEU A 139 3.88 7.64 -10.28
N ILE A 140 4.49 7.81 -11.46
CA ILE A 140 5.16 6.71 -12.17
C ILE A 140 6.31 6.15 -11.34
N SER A 141 7.11 7.01 -10.70
CA SER A 141 8.25 6.57 -9.91
C SER A 141 7.85 5.83 -8.64
N LEU A 142 6.77 6.26 -7.98
CA LEU A 142 6.21 5.54 -6.83
C LEU A 142 5.74 4.14 -7.26
N LEU A 143 5.04 4.05 -8.39
CA LEU A 143 4.59 2.76 -8.92
C LEU A 143 5.78 1.85 -9.25
N LEU A 144 6.73 2.31 -10.06
CA LEU A 144 7.85 1.46 -10.50
C LEU A 144 8.77 1.02 -9.35
N ARG A 145 9.00 1.91 -8.37
CA ARG A 145 9.92 1.64 -7.26
C ARG A 145 9.33 0.73 -6.19
N TYR A 146 8.04 0.88 -5.90
CA TYR A 146 7.38 0.15 -4.81
C TYR A 146 6.51 -1.00 -5.32
N HIS A 147 6.53 -1.31 -6.62
CA HIS A 147 5.78 -2.43 -7.18
C HIS A 147 6.23 -3.76 -6.56
N VAL A 148 5.28 -4.48 -5.98
CA VAL A 148 5.49 -5.81 -5.43
C VAL A 148 5.29 -6.82 -6.56
N LYS A 149 6.34 -7.58 -6.88
CA LYS A 149 6.21 -8.72 -7.80
C LYS A 149 5.58 -9.89 -7.05
N PRO A 150 4.71 -10.68 -7.72
CA PRO A 150 4.18 -11.91 -7.14
C PRO A 150 5.32 -12.85 -6.79
N SER A 151 5.15 -13.59 -5.70
CA SER A 151 6.21 -14.41 -5.11
C SER A 151 6.48 -15.62 -6.01
N SER A 152 7.74 -15.87 -6.36
CA SER A 152 8.14 -17.15 -6.96
C SER A 152 8.14 -18.21 -5.86
N HIS A 153 7.28 -19.21 -5.98
CA HIS A 153 7.24 -20.32 -5.04
C HIS A 153 8.34 -21.32 -5.42
N SER A 154 9.08 -21.83 -4.44
CA SER A 154 10.11 -22.85 -4.67
C SER A 154 9.50 -24.19 -5.08
N ARG A 155 8.28 -24.49 -4.61
CA ARG A 155 7.54 -25.71 -4.90
C ARG A 155 6.08 -25.42 -5.25
N ALA A 156 5.51 -26.23 -6.14
CA ALA A 156 4.09 -26.13 -6.52
C ALA A 156 3.14 -26.36 -5.34
N ASP A 157 3.53 -27.21 -4.38
CA ASP A 157 2.73 -27.53 -3.19
C ASP A 157 2.69 -26.39 -2.17
N PHE A 158 3.61 -25.42 -2.26
CA PHE A 158 3.57 -24.20 -1.46
C PHE A 158 2.67 -23.12 -2.08
N VAL A 159 2.06 -23.39 -3.24
CA VAL A 159 1.18 -22.44 -3.90
C VAL A 159 -0.09 -22.28 -3.09
N TYR A 160 -0.24 -21.10 -2.54
CA TYR A 160 -1.53 -20.63 -2.08
C TYR A 160 -2.24 -19.94 -3.23
N ASN A 161 -3.57 -19.99 -3.23
CA ASN A 161 -4.35 -18.94 -3.87
C ASN A 161 -3.96 -17.65 -3.14
N GLU A 162 -2.93 -16.95 -3.63
CA GLU A 162 -2.56 -15.63 -3.16
C GLU A 162 -3.86 -14.82 -3.23
N SER A 163 -4.41 -14.46 -2.07
CA SER A 163 -5.66 -13.70 -1.93
C SER A 163 -5.52 -12.25 -2.45
N GLY A 164 -4.63 -12.04 -3.40
CA GLY A 164 -4.21 -10.76 -3.94
C GLY A 164 -3.49 -10.87 -5.29
N SER A 165 -3.69 -11.91 -6.11
CA SER A 165 -3.33 -11.82 -7.53
C SER A 165 -4.54 -11.41 -8.35
N ASP A 166 -5.06 -10.21 -8.08
CA ASP A 166 -6.09 -9.62 -8.94
C ASP A 166 -5.41 -9.04 -10.20
N PRO A 167 -5.63 -9.60 -11.39
CA PRO A 167 -5.01 -9.11 -12.61
C PRO A 167 -5.45 -7.67 -12.95
N THR A 168 -6.49 -7.15 -12.31
CA THR A 168 -7.00 -5.79 -12.51
C THR A 168 -6.35 -4.74 -11.62
N ALA A 169 -5.45 -5.12 -10.71
CA ALA A 169 -4.79 -4.21 -9.78
C ALA A 169 -3.25 -4.32 -9.78
N PHE A 170 -2.59 -3.23 -9.37
CA PHE A 170 -1.19 -3.20 -9.00
C PHE A 170 -1.07 -3.25 -7.48
N TYR A 171 -0.07 -3.99 -6.99
CA TYR A 171 0.25 -4.07 -5.57
C TYR A 171 1.53 -3.29 -5.31
N VAL A 172 1.41 -2.29 -4.45
CA VAL A 172 2.50 -1.35 -4.19
C VAL A 172 2.77 -1.33 -2.69
N ASP A 173 4.03 -1.52 -2.29
CA ASP A 173 4.50 -1.41 -0.90
C ASP A 173 4.63 0.06 -0.49
N PHE A 174 3.49 0.75 -0.54
CA PHE A 174 3.32 2.15 -0.21
C PHE A 174 1.93 2.33 0.39
N ASP A 175 1.76 3.33 1.25
CA ASP A 175 0.48 3.55 1.90
C ASP A 175 -0.57 4.05 0.89
N ALA A 176 -1.75 3.43 0.91
CA ALA A 176 -2.85 3.74 -0.01
C ALA A 176 -3.31 5.21 0.11
N THR A 177 -3.37 5.73 1.34
CA THR A 177 -3.81 7.11 1.58
C THR A 177 -2.76 8.11 1.09
N GLN A 178 -1.48 7.84 1.30
CA GLN A 178 -0.40 8.67 0.78
C GLN A 178 -0.36 8.68 -0.76
N TYR A 179 -0.55 7.52 -1.40
CA TYR A 179 -0.56 7.44 -2.87
C TYR A 179 -1.68 8.28 -3.47
N THR A 180 -2.90 8.09 -2.96
CA THR A 180 -4.08 8.82 -3.43
C THR A 180 -4.02 10.31 -3.09
N THR A 181 -3.37 10.70 -1.98
CA THR A 181 -3.10 12.12 -1.66
C THR A 181 -2.21 12.79 -2.71
N VAL A 182 -1.16 12.09 -3.19
CA VAL A 182 -0.31 12.64 -4.26
C VAL A 182 -1.09 12.74 -5.58
N ALA A 183 -1.98 11.77 -5.86
CA ALA A 183 -2.85 11.81 -7.02
C ALA A 183 -3.83 13.00 -6.97
N SER A 184 -4.41 13.33 -5.82
CA SER A 184 -5.37 14.44 -5.70
C SER A 184 -4.77 15.84 -5.88
N TRP A 185 -3.46 15.98 -5.71
CA TRP A 185 -2.77 17.23 -6.09
C TRP A 185 -2.82 17.45 -7.60
N THR A 186 -2.88 16.39 -8.40
CA THR A 186 -2.95 16.52 -9.86
C THR A 186 -4.27 17.10 -10.32
N SER A 187 -5.40 16.64 -9.75
CA SER A 187 -6.74 17.14 -10.06
C SER A 187 -6.92 18.58 -9.57
N THR A 188 -6.42 18.89 -8.37
CA THR A 188 -6.46 20.24 -7.79
C THR A 188 -5.72 21.25 -8.66
N ILE A 189 -4.48 20.93 -9.08
CA ILE A 189 -3.68 21.83 -9.92
C ILE A 189 -4.32 21.99 -11.29
N ALA A 190 -4.80 20.91 -11.91
CA ALA A 190 -5.38 20.96 -13.25
C ALA A 190 -6.58 21.92 -13.35
N LEU A 191 -7.42 21.99 -12.31
CA LEU A 191 -8.55 22.91 -12.25
C LEU A 191 -8.15 24.39 -12.14
N LEU A 192 -6.93 24.68 -11.68
CA LEU A 192 -6.39 26.06 -11.57
C LEU A 192 -5.71 26.54 -12.86
N LEU A 193 -5.42 25.65 -13.81
CA LEU A 193 -4.66 25.96 -15.03
C LEU A 193 -5.36 26.87 -16.07
N PRO A 194 -6.69 26.88 -16.25
CA PRO A 194 -7.32 27.68 -17.29
C PRO A 194 -6.90 29.16 -17.29
N GLY A 195 -6.79 29.80 -16.13
CA GLY A 195 -6.38 31.21 -16.00
C GLY A 195 -4.92 31.47 -16.41
N PHE A 196 -4.02 30.51 -16.18
CA PHE A 196 -2.64 30.62 -16.62
C PHE A 196 -2.50 30.42 -18.13
N LEU A 197 -3.30 29.50 -18.72
CA LEU A 197 -3.30 29.28 -20.16
C LEU A 197 -3.86 30.47 -20.94
N THR A 198 -4.93 31.09 -20.45
CA THR A 198 -5.48 32.30 -21.05
C THR A 198 -4.53 33.47 -20.94
N THR A 199 -3.79 33.59 -19.82
CA THR A 199 -2.71 34.58 -19.68
C THR A 199 -1.63 34.41 -20.74
N LEU A 200 -1.24 33.18 -21.06
CA LEU A 200 -0.29 32.90 -22.15
C LEU A 200 -0.85 33.30 -23.52
N LEU A 201 -2.12 33.02 -23.79
CA LEU A 201 -2.77 33.39 -25.05
C LEU A 201 -2.97 34.89 -25.20
N TRP A 202 -3.18 35.58 -24.08
CA TRP A 202 -3.52 37.00 -24.05
C TRP A 202 -2.41 37.88 -24.65
N HIS A 203 -1.13 37.51 -24.48
CA HIS A 203 0.00 38.18 -25.15
C HIS A 203 -0.12 38.20 -26.68
N ARG A 204 -0.55 37.08 -27.25
CA ARG A 204 -0.74 36.98 -28.70
C ARG A 204 -1.95 37.77 -29.16
N GLN A 205 -3.04 37.69 -28.40
CA GLN A 205 -4.29 38.35 -28.76
C GLN A 205 -4.16 39.88 -28.72
N SER A 206 -3.42 40.43 -27.74
CA SER A 206 -3.15 41.88 -27.70
C SER A 206 -2.37 42.36 -28.91
N GLU A 207 -1.42 41.56 -29.42
CA GLU A 207 -0.68 41.87 -30.65
C GLU A 207 -1.61 41.91 -31.87
N GLN A 208 -2.44 40.87 -32.01
CA GLN A 208 -3.32 40.72 -33.16
C GLN A 208 -4.41 41.79 -33.16
N LEU A 209 -4.99 42.12 -31.99
CA LEU A 209 -6.00 43.17 -31.88
C LEU A 209 -5.43 44.55 -32.24
N SER A 210 -4.23 44.86 -31.75
CA SER A 210 -3.52 46.08 -32.11
C SER A 210 -3.19 46.13 -33.60
N SER A 211 -2.75 45.02 -34.19
CA SER A 211 -2.48 44.94 -35.63
C SER A 211 -3.74 45.14 -36.47
N ASP A 212 -4.85 44.47 -36.12
CA ASP A 212 -6.09 44.57 -36.88
C ASP A 212 -6.71 45.98 -36.77
N ALA A 213 -6.51 46.67 -35.63
CA ALA A 213 -6.86 48.08 -35.48
C ALA A 213 -6.02 48.99 -36.39
N LEU A 214 -4.70 48.79 -36.45
CA LEU A 214 -3.80 49.57 -37.32
C LEU A 214 -4.09 49.40 -38.81
N PHE A 215 -4.48 48.19 -39.24
CA PHE A 215 -4.82 47.92 -40.64
C PHE A 215 -6.29 48.16 -40.97
N SER A 216 -7.05 48.85 -40.10
CA SER A 216 -8.46 49.20 -40.31
C SER A 216 -9.36 48.00 -40.67
N ARG A 217 -9.07 46.82 -40.12
CA ARG A 217 -9.85 45.60 -40.34
C ARG A 217 -11.02 45.51 -39.38
N HIS A 218 -11.94 46.47 -39.50
CA HIS A 218 -13.07 46.65 -38.59
C HIS A 218 -13.92 45.39 -38.38
N GLU A 219 -14.06 44.54 -39.41
CA GLU A 219 -14.80 43.26 -39.31
C GLU A 219 -14.18 42.21 -38.37
N ARG A 220 -12.92 42.40 -37.93
CA ARG A 220 -12.20 41.48 -37.05
C ARG A 220 -12.08 41.98 -35.61
N LEU A 221 -12.46 43.24 -35.36
CA LEU A 221 -12.45 43.85 -34.03
C LEU A 221 -13.58 43.27 -33.18
N LEU A 222 -13.40 43.32 -31.86
CA LEU A 222 -14.40 42.83 -30.91
C LEU A 222 -15.45 43.90 -30.67
N THR A 223 -16.71 43.49 -30.55
CA THR A 223 -17.75 44.36 -29.96
C THR A 223 -17.48 44.57 -28.47
N PRO A 224 -18.01 45.63 -27.83
CA PRO A 224 -17.82 45.85 -26.38
C PRO A 224 -18.22 44.66 -25.52
N TYR A 225 -19.32 43.97 -25.88
CA TYR A 225 -19.76 42.75 -25.19
C TYR A 225 -18.84 41.55 -25.45
N GLN A 226 -18.31 41.40 -26.68
CA GLN A 226 -17.32 40.35 -26.96
C GLN A 226 -16.01 40.60 -26.20
N LEU A 227 -15.61 41.87 -26.02
CA LEU A 227 -14.45 42.24 -25.22
C LEU A 227 -14.68 41.94 -23.73
N SER A 228 -15.86 42.23 -23.18
CA SER A 228 -16.18 41.89 -21.79
C SER A 228 -16.15 40.37 -21.56
N LEU A 229 -16.69 39.58 -22.51
CA LEU A 229 -16.58 38.11 -22.46
C LEU A 229 -15.12 37.63 -22.53
N LEU A 230 -14.30 38.24 -23.37
CA LEU A 230 -12.89 37.89 -23.49
C LEU A 230 -12.12 38.17 -22.18
N LEU A 231 -12.40 39.31 -21.54
CA LEU A 231 -11.84 39.67 -20.23
C LEU A 231 -12.33 38.75 -19.12
N GLY A 232 -13.60 38.34 -19.17
CA GLY A 232 -14.16 37.32 -18.29
C GLY A 232 -13.39 36.01 -18.45
N LEU A 233 -13.26 35.50 -19.68
CA LEU A 233 -12.55 34.26 -19.98
C LEU A 233 -11.07 34.29 -19.55
N LYS A 234 -10.42 35.47 -19.57
CA LYS A 234 -9.06 35.63 -19.07
C LYS A 234 -8.91 35.20 -17.61
N SER A 235 -9.95 35.37 -16.78
CA SER A 235 -9.95 34.90 -15.38
C SER A 235 -9.95 33.38 -15.25
N GLY A 236 -10.30 32.64 -16.31
CA GLY A 236 -10.37 31.17 -16.29
C GLY A 236 -11.51 30.62 -15.42
N THR A 237 -12.48 31.44 -15.04
CA THR A 237 -13.59 31.02 -14.16
C THR A 237 -14.67 30.26 -14.91
N LEU A 238 -15.32 29.30 -14.24
CA LEU A 238 -16.46 28.54 -14.81
C LEU A 238 -17.64 29.44 -15.19
N GLY A 239 -17.91 30.49 -14.41
CA GLY A 239 -18.96 31.47 -14.71
C GLY A 239 -18.70 32.18 -16.05
N SER A 240 -17.47 32.64 -16.28
CA SER A 240 -17.11 33.29 -17.55
C SER A 240 -17.19 32.34 -18.76
N LEU A 241 -16.88 31.05 -18.56
CA LEU A 241 -17.04 30.03 -19.60
C LEU A 241 -18.52 29.80 -19.91
N TRP A 242 -19.36 29.75 -18.88
CA TRP A 242 -20.81 29.61 -19.04
C TRP A 242 -21.42 30.80 -19.81
N GLU A 243 -21.03 32.03 -19.47
CA GLU A 243 -21.43 33.23 -20.19
C GLU A 243 -21.01 33.15 -21.67
N TYR A 244 -19.77 32.77 -21.94
CA TYR A 244 -19.29 32.55 -23.31
C TYR A 244 -20.09 31.47 -24.06
N LEU A 245 -20.37 30.34 -23.44
CA LEU A 245 -21.17 29.26 -24.05
C LEU A 245 -22.61 29.71 -24.32
N SER A 246 -23.20 30.46 -23.40
CA SER A 246 -24.54 31.03 -23.57
C SER A 246 -24.58 32.01 -24.74
N TYR A 247 -23.54 32.85 -24.89
CA TYR A 247 -23.38 33.74 -26.02
C TYR A 247 -23.14 32.99 -27.32
N ALA A 248 -22.33 31.93 -27.30
CA ALA A 248 -22.06 31.10 -28.48
C ALA A 248 -23.31 30.37 -28.99
N LYS A 249 -24.21 29.99 -28.07
CA LYS A 249 -25.48 29.33 -28.39
C LYS A 249 -26.61 30.31 -28.73
N SER A 250 -26.48 31.59 -28.38
CA SER A 250 -27.51 32.59 -28.63
C SER A 250 -27.75 32.80 -30.13
N ARG A 251 -29.02 32.84 -30.53
CA ARG A 251 -29.43 33.14 -31.93
C ARG A 251 -29.29 34.62 -32.28
N ARG A 252 -29.21 35.51 -31.28
CA ARG A 252 -29.09 36.97 -31.46
C ARG A 252 -27.63 37.44 -31.30
N ARG A 253 -26.68 36.70 -31.87
CA ARG A 253 -25.25 37.00 -31.72
C ARG A 253 -24.68 37.66 -32.97
N GLU A 254 -23.84 38.66 -32.75
CA GLU A 254 -22.93 39.18 -33.77
C GLU A 254 -21.90 38.12 -34.19
N LYS A 255 -21.33 38.26 -35.40
CA LYS A 255 -20.31 37.35 -35.91
C LYS A 255 -19.13 37.29 -34.91
N GLN A 256 -18.81 36.09 -34.45
CA GLN A 256 -17.77 35.91 -33.43
C GLN A 256 -16.39 36.21 -34.02
N SER A 257 -15.60 37.00 -33.29
CA SER A 257 -14.19 37.16 -33.60
C SER A 257 -13.46 35.82 -33.42
N MET A 258 -12.48 35.56 -34.28
CA MET A 258 -11.64 34.36 -34.20
C MET A 258 -10.92 34.26 -32.84
N PHE A 259 -10.62 35.40 -32.22
CA PHE A 259 -9.94 35.51 -30.92
C PHE A 259 -10.80 35.01 -29.76
N LEU A 260 -12.07 35.44 -29.72
CA LEU A 260 -13.00 35.03 -28.69
C LEU A 260 -13.30 33.52 -28.80
N SER A 261 -13.47 33.02 -30.02
CA SER A 261 -13.66 31.58 -30.25
C SER A 261 -12.44 30.75 -29.81
N HIS A 262 -11.22 31.17 -30.14
CA HIS A 262 -10.03 30.43 -29.77
C HIS A 262 -9.77 30.43 -28.26
N THR A 263 -10.00 31.57 -27.58
CA THR A 263 -9.88 31.66 -26.11
C THR A 263 -10.93 30.80 -25.42
N GLY A 264 -12.19 30.91 -25.87
CA GLY A 264 -13.28 30.09 -25.35
C GLY A 264 -13.00 28.59 -25.54
N PHE A 265 -12.47 28.20 -26.69
CA PHE A 265 -12.05 26.81 -26.95
C PHE A 265 -10.95 26.34 -26.00
N VAL A 266 -9.92 27.17 -25.74
CA VAL A 266 -8.84 26.78 -24.83
C VAL A 266 -9.31 26.65 -23.38
N VAL A 267 -10.14 27.59 -22.90
CA VAL A 267 -10.74 27.51 -21.56
C VAL A 267 -11.68 26.30 -21.46
N LEU A 268 -12.47 26.02 -22.52
CA LEU A 268 -13.36 24.87 -22.56
C LEU A 268 -12.59 23.55 -22.45
N ILE A 269 -11.57 23.34 -23.30
CA ILE A 269 -10.77 22.11 -23.26
C ILE A 269 -10.03 21.97 -21.93
N SER A 270 -9.39 23.05 -21.45
CA SER A 270 -8.68 23.00 -20.17
C SER A 270 -9.61 22.66 -19.00
N THR A 271 -10.82 23.22 -19.01
CA THR A 271 -11.84 22.92 -17.99
C THR A 271 -12.32 21.48 -18.09
N VAL A 272 -12.60 20.97 -19.30
CA VAL A 272 -13.02 19.58 -19.52
C VAL A 272 -11.95 18.59 -19.07
N LEU A 273 -10.67 18.84 -19.40
CA LEU A 273 -9.54 18.03 -18.94
C LEU A 273 -9.39 18.07 -17.42
N GLY A 274 -9.51 19.24 -16.80
CA GLY A 274 -9.46 19.40 -15.34
C GLY A 274 -10.60 18.65 -14.62
N LEU A 275 -11.83 18.75 -15.13
CA LEU A 275 -12.98 18.00 -14.61
C LEU A 275 -12.81 16.49 -14.80
N GLY A 276 -12.29 16.06 -15.96
CA GLY A 276 -11.98 14.65 -16.22
C GLY A 276 -10.95 14.10 -15.24
N LEU A 277 -9.88 14.86 -14.96
CA LEU A 277 -8.88 14.52 -13.96
C LEU A 277 -9.50 14.40 -12.57
N TRP A 278 -10.37 15.33 -12.17
CA TRP A 278 -11.10 15.27 -10.90
C TRP A 278 -12.01 14.03 -10.78
N MET A 279 -12.73 13.67 -11.85
CA MET A 279 -13.57 12.47 -11.86
C MET A 279 -12.74 11.18 -11.73
N VAL A 280 -11.63 11.08 -12.47
CA VAL A 280 -10.76 9.90 -12.42
C VAL A 280 -10.00 9.80 -11.10
N ASP A 281 -9.58 10.92 -10.53
CA ASP A 281 -8.99 10.99 -9.19
C ASP A 281 -9.96 10.47 -8.12
N THR A 282 -11.23 10.90 -8.19
CA THR A 282 -12.30 10.37 -7.32
C THR A 282 -12.48 8.86 -7.50
N TRP A 283 -12.44 8.38 -8.75
CA TRP A 283 -12.52 6.95 -9.05
C TRP A 283 -11.31 6.17 -8.48
N LEU A 284 -10.10 6.74 -8.58
CA LEU A 284 -8.88 6.15 -8.01
C LEU A 284 -8.97 6.08 -6.48
N HIS A 285 -9.46 7.13 -5.82
CA HIS A 285 -9.69 7.16 -4.37
C HIS A 285 -10.64 6.06 -3.91
N ILE A 286 -11.77 5.89 -4.62
CA ILE A 286 -12.77 4.86 -4.29
C ILE A 286 -12.20 3.45 -4.51
N GLY A 287 -11.43 3.26 -5.59
CA GLY A 287 -10.96 1.94 -5.98
C GLY A 287 -9.67 1.47 -5.26
N THR A 288 -8.93 2.40 -4.64
CA THR A 288 -7.68 2.08 -3.95
C THR A 288 -7.97 1.63 -2.52
N SER A 289 -7.44 0.48 -2.13
CA SER A 289 -7.61 -0.06 -0.78
C SER A 289 -6.31 -0.63 -0.23
N THR A 290 -6.21 -0.76 1.09
CA THR A 290 -5.09 -1.45 1.76
C THR A 290 -5.47 -2.90 1.96
N VAL A 291 -4.62 -3.83 1.50
CA VAL A 291 -4.84 -5.28 1.63
C VAL A 291 -3.63 -5.94 2.26
N SER A 292 -3.86 -7.01 3.04
CA SER A 292 -2.78 -7.86 3.53
C SER A 292 -2.27 -8.72 2.37
N PHE A 293 -1.01 -8.49 2.00
CA PHE A 293 -0.34 -9.24 0.96
C PHE A 293 0.75 -10.08 1.61
N THR A 294 0.61 -11.40 1.48
CA THR A 294 1.58 -12.36 1.97
C THR A 294 2.60 -12.59 0.88
N THR A 295 3.78 -12.00 1.04
CA THR A 295 4.93 -12.38 0.23
C THR A 295 5.63 -13.55 0.87
N SER A 296 6.15 -14.42 0.04
CA SER A 296 7.03 -15.49 0.50
C SER A 296 8.46 -15.23 0.06
N SER A 297 9.39 -15.35 1.01
CA SER A 297 10.81 -15.39 0.71
C SER A 297 11.22 -16.85 0.72
N GLN A 298 11.89 -17.30 -0.34
CA GLN A 298 12.71 -18.49 -0.23
C GLN A 298 13.81 -18.14 0.78
N SER A 299 13.81 -18.83 1.91
CA SER A 299 14.73 -18.56 3.01
C SER A 299 15.53 -19.82 3.22
N GLY A 300 16.82 -19.75 2.90
CA GLY A 300 17.75 -20.88 2.92
C GLY A 300 18.12 -21.34 1.52
N THR A 301 19.33 -21.01 1.08
CA THR A 301 20.13 -22.01 0.37
C THR A 301 20.34 -23.18 1.33
N ILE A 302 20.57 -24.39 0.81
CA ILE A 302 20.84 -25.62 1.59
C ILE A 302 21.90 -25.40 2.70
N ASP A 303 22.74 -24.37 2.55
CA ASP A 303 23.83 -24.01 3.46
C ASP A 303 23.42 -23.26 4.78
N ASP A 304 22.18 -22.80 4.96
CA ASP A 304 21.73 -22.14 6.22
C ASP A 304 20.25 -22.45 6.53
N PRO A 305 19.93 -23.65 7.03
CA PRO A 305 18.57 -24.05 7.37
C PRO A 305 18.06 -23.24 8.57
N MET A 306 16.86 -22.64 8.44
CA MET A 306 16.25 -21.90 9.54
C MET A 306 15.86 -22.81 10.71
N GLU A 307 15.45 -24.05 10.41
CA GLU A 307 15.00 -25.07 11.36
C GLU A 307 15.24 -26.47 10.79
N SER A 308 15.54 -27.45 11.64
CA SER A 308 15.76 -28.86 11.26
C SER A 308 14.58 -29.72 11.77
N TRP A 309 13.46 -29.64 11.05
CA TRP A 309 12.22 -30.33 11.43
C TRP A 309 12.06 -31.73 10.84
N GLY A 310 12.96 -32.14 9.95
CA GLY A 310 13.08 -33.53 9.53
C GLY A 310 13.72 -34.41 10.60
N ARG A 311 13.71 -35.72 10.37
CA ARG A 311 14.41 -36.72 11.20
C ARG A 311 15.19 -37.66 10.30
N THR A 312 16.42 -37.95 10.69
CA THR A 312 17.28 -38.93 10.03
C THR A 312 17.87 -39.87 11.08
N LEU A 313 18.20 -41.10 10.68
CA LEU A 313 18.94 -42.02 11.54
C LEU A 313 20.28 -41.41 11.94
N THR A 314 20.58 -41.47 13.23
CA THR A 314 21.88 -41.05 13.78
C THR A 314 22.99 -41.89 13.12
N PRO A 315 24.16 -41.31 12.80
CA PRO A 315 25.27 -42.06 12.20
C PRO A 315 25.66 -43.33 12.95
N ASN A 316 25.56 -43.32 14.29
CA ASN A 316 25.80 -44.49 15.15
C ASN A 316 24.81 -45.65 14.92
N CYS A 317 23.64 -45.37 14.35
CA CYS A 317 22.63 -46.38 14.00
C CYS A 317 22.78 -46.90 12.56
N THR A 318 23.59 -46.27 11.70
CA THR A 318 23.71 -46.63 10.27
C THR A 318 24.99 -47.41 9.93
N SER A 319 25.96 -47.45 10.85
CA SER A 319 27.19 -48.22 10.66
C SER A 319 26.94 -49.72 10.87
N SER A 320 26.68 -50.42 9.77
CA SER A 320 26.40 -51.85 9.64
C SER A 320 27.55 -52.80 10.04
N ASN A 321 28.10 -52.65 11.25
CA ASN A 321 29.13 -53.55 11.78
C ASN A 321 28.92 -53.96 13.25
N SER A 322 27.70 -53.89 13.78
CA SER A 322 27.34 -54.44 15.11
C SER A 322 26.68 -55.82 15.06
N ALA A 323 26.63 -56.47 13.89
CA ALA A 323 25.98 -57.78 13.72
C ALA A 323 26.90 -59.01 13.92
N PHE A 324 28.12 -58.88 14.45
CA PHE A 324 28.95 -60.06 14.77
C PHE A 324 29.69 -59.98 16.13
N ILE A 325 29.15 -60.77 17.07
CA ILE A 325 29.81 -61.50 18.18
C ILE A 325 30.72 -60.66 19.10
N GLY A 326 30.14 -60.04 20.13
CA GLY A 326 30.91 -59.60 21.29
C GLY A 326 30.21 -58.66 22.27
N ASP A 327 29.53 -57.62 21.77
CA ASP A 327 28.80 -56.65 22.61
C ASP A 327 27.47 -56.23 21.95
N PRO A 328 26.31 -56.64 22.53
CA PRO A 328 25.04 -56.76 21.80
C PRO A 328 24.03 -55.63 22.07
N TYR A 329 24.42 -54.36 21.91
CA TYR A 329 23.50 -53.25 22.15
C TYR A 329 23.30 -52.37 20.93
N SER A 330 22.03 -52.22 20.56
CA SER A 330 21.56 -51.29 19.53
C SER A 330 22.06 -49.88 19.84
N CYS A 331 22.08 -49.00 18.84
CA CYS A 331 22.46 -47.60 19.03
C CYS A 331 21.60 -46.82 20.05
N ILE A 332 20.55 -47.45 20.62
CA ILE A 332 19.68 -46.87 21.64
C ILE A 332 19.73 -47.58 23.00
N MET A 333 20.57 -48.61 23.14
CA MET A 333 20.81 -49.28 24.42
C MET A 333 22.29 -49.31 24.77
N GLU A 334 22.59 -49.34 26.05
CA GLU A 334 23.93 -49.48 26.59
C GLU A 334 23.94 -50.57 27.67
N ARG A 335 25.01 -51.36 27.72
CA ARG A 335 25.25 -52.28 28.84
C ARG A 335 26.50 -51.86 29.58
N LEU A 336 26.32 -51.54 30.86
CA LEU A 336 27.40 -51.10 31.73
C LEU A 336 28.29 -52.28 32.21
N LEU A 337 27.71 -53.48 32.40
CA LEU A 337 28.40 -54.69 32.87
C LEU A 337 27.70 -55.95 32.34
N ALA A 338 28.44 -57.06 32.15
CA ALA A 338 27.93 -58.32 31.58
C ALA A 338 26.70 -58.91 32.30
N ASP A 339 26.58 -58.68 33.61
CA ASP A 339 25.51 -59.22 34.47
C ASP A 339 24.37 -58.21 34.74
N VAL A 340 24.46 -56.99 34.20
CA VAL A 340 23.45 -55.96 34.38
C VAL A 340 22.55 -55.93 33.14
N PRO A 341 21.21 -55.90 33.30
CA PRO A 341 20.31 -55.69 32.18
C PRO A 341 20.70 -54.42 31.40
N PRO A 342 20.62 -54.43 30.07
CA PRO A 342 20.88 -53.21 29.31
C PRO A 342 19.93 -52.10 29.73
N ILE A 343 20.36 -50.86 29.57
CA ILE A 343 19.58 -49.65 29.81
C ILE A 343 19.43 -48.87 28.50
N LEU A 344 18.40 -48.03 28.38
CA LEU A 344 18.30 -47.08 27.29
C LEU A 344 19.44 -46.06 27.38
N THR A 345 19.98 -45.63 26.24
CA THR A 345 21.04 -44.61 26.19
C THR A 345 20.56 -43.25 26.70
N ASP A 346 19.29 -42.92 26.44
CA ASP A 346 18.64 -41.69 26.93
C ASP A 346 17.20 -41.99 27.40
N PRO A 347 17.04 -42.54 28.62
CA PRO A 347 15.73 -42.86 29.17
C PRO A 347 14.91 -41.59 29.46
N GLU A 348 15.56 -40.44 29.69
CA GLU A 348 14.89 -39.17 29.94
C GLU A 348 14.18 -38.67 28.68
N LYS A 349 14.85 -38.70 27.52
CA LYS A 349 14.25 -38.36 26.23
C LYS A 349 13.11 -39.31 25.87
N PHE A 350 13.26 -40.61 26.08
CA PHE A 350 12.19 -41.58 25.88
C PHE A 350 10.94 -41.23 26.71
N VAL A 351 11.12 -40.98 28.02
CA VAL A 351 10.01 -40.61 28.92
C VAL A 351 9.42 -39.25 28.57
N ALA A 352 10.25 -38.29 28.15
CA ALA A 352 9.80 -36.97 27.73
C ALA A 352 8.92 -37.04 26.47
N VAL A 353 9.34 -37.77 25.44
CA VAL A 353 8.59 -37.91 24.18
C VAL A 353 7.29 -38.67 24.40
N ILE A 354 7.33 -39.82 25.08
CA ILE A 354 6.13 -40.65 25.27
C ILE A 354 5.08 -39.94 26.15
N SER A 355 5.50 -39.03 27.03
CA SER A 355 4.62 -38.20 27.85
C SER A 355 4.25 -36.86 27.21
N GLY A 356 4.70 -36.58 25.98
CA GLY A 356 4.42 -35.32 25.26
C GLY A 356 5.05 -34.09 25.93
N ARG A 357 6.21 -34.24 26.57
CA ARG A 357 6.94 -33.17 27.29
C ARG A 357 8.27 -32.80 26.65
N ASP A 358 8.70 -33.51 25.63
CA ASP A 358 9.94 -33.19 24.92
C ASP A 358 9.79 -31.89 24.11
N THR A 359 10.84 -31.07 24.09
CA THR A 359 10.82 -29.77 23.42
C THR A 359 11.16 -29.82 21.94
N GLU A 360 11.73 -30.93 21.48
CA GLU A 360 12.28 -31.08 20.13
C GLU A 360 11.40 -31.97 19.25
N SER A 361 10.97 -33.12 19.78
CA SER A 361 10.23 -34.16 19.06
C SER A 361 8.93 -34.54 19.77
N ASP A 362 7.87 -34.73 18.99
CA ASP A 362 6.59 -35.25 19.44
C ASP A 362 6.09 -36.33 18.49
N ILE A 363 5.17 -37.16 18.97
CA ILE A 363 4.56 -38.22 18.20
C ILE A 363 3.18 -37.77 17.75
N VAL A 364 3.08 -37.49 16.46
CA VAL A 364 1.87 -36.95 15.85
C VAL A 364 1.16 -38.06 15.09
N THR A 365 -0.10 -38.31 15.46
CA THR A 365 -0.97 -39.26 14.74
C THR A 365 -1.80 -38.51 13.71
N VAL A 366 -1.80 -39.00 12.48
CA VAL A 366 -2.56 -38.47 11.35
C VAL A 366 -3.27 -39.59 10.61
N THR A 367 -4.42 -39.28 10.04
CA THR A 367 -5.15 -40.23 9.18
C THR A 367 -4.83 -39.91 7.73
N VAL A 368 -4.23 -40.86 7.02
CA VAL A 368 -3.92 -40.74 5.59
C VAL A 368 -4.80 -41.73 4.82
N GLY A 369 -5.83 -41.21 4.14
CA GLY A 369 -6.89 -42.05 3.57
C GLY A 369 -7.76 -42.64 4.68
N GLU A 370 -7.82 -43.97 4.76
CA GLU A 370 -8.52 -44.71 5.82
C GLU A 370 -7.57 -45.26 6.90
N GLU A 371 -6.25 -45.09 6.72
CA GLU A 371 -5.23 -45.66 7.62
C GLU A 371 -4.77 -44.62 8.64
N ARG A 372 -4.66 -45.03 9.91
CA ARG A 372 -4.01 -44.24 10.96
C ARG A 372 -2.51 -44.48 10.94
N VAL A 373 -1.77 -43.38 10.87
CA VAL A 373 -0.30 -43.38 10.82
C VAL A 373 0.20 -42.42 11.88
N ALA A 374 1.19 -42.83 12.65
CA ALA A 374 1.89 -41.94 13.57
C ALA A 374 3.29 -41.67 13.04
N TYR A 375 3.83 -40.47 13.27
CA TYR A 375 5.17 -40.12 12.84
C TYR A 375 5.89 -39.24 13.87
N ILE A 376 7.22 -39.18 13.73
CA ILE A 376 8.07 -38.31 14.56
C ILE A 376 8.06 -36.90 13.96
N GLY A 377 7.39 -35.97 14.63
CA GLY A 377 7.32 -34.57 14.23
C GLY A 377 8.02 -33.64 15.22
N PRO A 378 8.15 -32.35 14.91
CA PRO A 378 8.58 -31.36 15.88
C PRO A 378 7.44 -31.04 16.87
N THR A 379 7.78 -30.72 18.13
CA THR A 379 6.80 -30.31 19.14
C THR A 379 6.15 -28.96 18.83
N PHE A 380 6.89 -28.06 18.16
CA PHE A 380 6.44 -26.70 17.85
C PHE A 380 6.59 -26.38 16.37
N HIS A 381 5.53 -25.81 15.79
CA HIS A 381 5.53 -25.31 14.40
C HIS A 381 5.43 -23.78 14.38
N ARG A 382 6.24 -23.14 13.54
CA ARG A 382 6.07 -21.69 13.28
C ARG A 382 4.95 -21.47 12.26
N GLU A 383 3.98 -20.64 12.61
CA GLU A 383 2.85 -20.30 11.73
C GLU A 383 3.25 -19.62 10.42
N ASN A 384 4.44 -19.01 10.36
CA ASN A 384 4.96 -18.30 9.20
C ASN A 384 6.02 -19.07 8.41
N LEU A 385 6.28 -20.35 8.72
CA LEU A 385 7.23 -21.18 7.98
C LEU A 385 6.47 -22.34 7.32
N ASP A 386 6.62 -22.44 6.01
CA ASP A 386 6.18 -23.60 5.23
C ASP A 386 7.41 -24.44 4.93
N TYR A 387 7.28 -25.76 5.04
CA TYR A 387 8.42 -26.64 4.88
C TYR A 387 8.02 -28.01 4.36
N HIS A 388 9.02 -28.67 3.79
CA HIS A 388 8.97 -30.03 3.30
C HIS A 388 10.11 -30.80 3.94
N ALA A 389 9.83 -31.92 4.58
CA ALA A 389 10.82 -32.68 5.35
C ALA A 389 10.58 -34.19 5.28
N ASN A 390 11.64 -34.94 5.56
CA ASN A 390 11.59 -36.39 5.72
C ASN A 390 11.59 -36.76 7.20
N THR A 391 10.85 -37.80 7.55
CA THR A 391 10.80 -38.39 8.90
C THR A 391 10.41 -39.86 8.83
N TYR A 392 10.38 -40.53 9.98
CA TYR A 392 9.93 -41.90 10.11
C TYR A 392 8.51 -41.96 10.68
N ALA A 393 7.73 -42.89 10.17
CA ALA A 393 6.38 -43.14 10.59
C ALA A 393 6.13 -44.63 10.82
N VAL A 394 5.10 -44.93 11.59
CA VAL A 394 4.61 -46.27 11.84
C VAL A 394 3.17 -46.38 11.38
N ARG A 395 2.90 -47.43 10.63
CA ARG A 395 1.55 -47.85 10.24
C ARG A 395 1.28 -49.20 10.87
N SER A 396 0.15 -49.33 11.55
CA SER A 396 -0.26 -50.63 12.11
C SER A 396 -1.72 -50.93 11.86
N ALA A 397 -2.02 -52.20 11.63
CA ALA A 397 -3.39 -52.72 11.59
C ALA A 397 -3.51 -53.85 12.61
N CYS A 398 -4.41 -53.68 13.58
CA CYS A 398 -4.64 -54.63 14.66
C CYS A 398 -6.03 -55.26 14.59
N GLN A 399 -6.12 -56.52 14.98
CA GLN A 399 -7.34 -57.29 15.10
C GLN A 399 -7.29 -58.14 16.38
N THR A 400 -8.43 -58.46 16.97
CA THR A 400 -8.42 -59.48 18.03
C THR A 400 -8.34 -60.87 17.42
N ILE A 401 -7.65 -61.76 18.13
CA ILE A 401 -7.49 -63.16 17.75
C ILE A 401 -8.27 -64.00 18.76
N ASP A 402 -9.41 -64.53 18.32
CA ASP A 402 -10.37 -65.17 19.24
C ASP A 402 -10.12 -66.70 19.40
N GLU A 403 -9.32 -67.33 18.52
CA GLU A 403 -9.19 -68.81 18.43
C GLU A 403 -7.76 -69.36 18.61
N TRP A 404 -6.80 -68.57 19.12
CA TRP A 404 -5.39 -68.97 19.08
C TRP A 404 -4.91 -69.91 20.20
N CYS A 405 -5.45 -69.76 21.40
CA CYS A 405 -5.21 -70.69 22.51
C CYS A 405 -6.54 -71.42 22.82
N TYR A 406 -6.63 -72.74 22.61
CA TYR A 406 -7.74 -73.55 23.12
C TYR A 406 -7.67 -73.64 24.65
N LEU A 407 -8.14 -72.59 25.34
CA LEU A 407 -8.34 -72.64 26.78
C LEU A 407 -9.68 -73.32 27.06
N SER A 408 -9.65 -74.61 27.40
CA SER A 408 -10.86 -75.35 27.75
C SER A 408 -11.54 -74.70 28.97
N PRO A 409 -12.83 -74.32 28.90
CA PRO A 409 -13.51 -73.55 29.96
C PRO A 409 -13.70 -74.29 31.29
N GLN A 410 -13.25 -75.55 31.40
CA GLN A 410 -13.73 -76.46 32.44
C GLN A 410 -12.89 -76.50 33.72
N ASN A 411 -11.68 -75.95 33.77
CA ASN A 411 -10.88 -75.97 35.00
C ASN A 411 -10.17 -74.63 35.22
N GLY A 412 -10.66 -73.85 36.19
CA GLY A 412 -9.99 -72.65 36.67
C GLY A 412 -8.50 -72.93 36.95
N LEU A 413 -7.63 -72.20 36.26
CA LEU A 413 -6.23 -71.89 36.57
C LEU A 413 -5.25 -73.02 36.97
N ASN A 414 -5.60 -74.30 36.90
CA ASN A 414 -4.70 -75.41 37.25
C ASN A 414 -4.66 -76.57 36.24
N GLY A 415 -5.19 -76.40 35.04
CA GLY A 415 -5.18 -77.43 34.00
C GLY A 415 -4.06 -77.21 32.97
N THR A 416 -2.94 -77.92 33.11
CA THR A 416 -2.02 -78.14 31.98
C THR A 416 -2.80 -78.81 30.86
N THR A 417 -3.01 -78.09 29.75
CA THR A 417 -3.54 -78.69 28.53
C THR A 417 -2.67 -78.35 27.34
N VAL A 418 -2.56 -79.38 26.50
CA VAL A 418 -1.58 -79.62 25.46
C VAL A 418 -1.84 -78.71 24.25
N LEU A 419 -0.84 -77.92 23.85
CA LEU A 419 -0.81 -77.32 22.53
C LEU A 419 -0.64 -78.44 21.48
N SER A 420 -1.51 -78.48 20.48
CA SER A 420 -1.37 -79.36 19.32
C SER A 420 -0.10 -78.99 18.55
N GLN A 421 0.95 -79.79 18.74
CA GLN A 421 2.03 -80.16 17.80
C GLN A 421 2.61 -79.17 16.77
N HIS A 422 2.45 -77.85 16.91
CA HIS A 422 3.29 -76.87 16.20
C HIS A 422 4.11 -76.05 17.20
N SER A 423 5.33 -76.54 17.35
CA SER A 423 6.53 -76.04 17.98
C SER A 423 6.80 -74.53 17.89
N PHE A 424 6.57 -73.75 18.97
CA PHE A 424 7.41 -72.61 19.35
C PHE A 424 7.41 -72.42 20.87
N ARG A 425 8.61 -72.25 21.48
CA ARG A 425 8.79 -72.05 22.93
C ARG A 425 8.14 -70.74 23.43
N GLU A 426 8.11 -69.71 22.60
CA GLU A 426 7.49 -68.42 22.92
C GLU A 426 5.96 -68.45 22.86
N MET A 427 5.39 -69.24 21.95
CA MET A 427 3.95 -69.46 21.86
C MET A 427 3.39 -70.18 23.11
N TRP A 428 4.20 -71.07 23.72
CA TRP A 428 3.87 -71.66 25.01
C TRP A 428 3.78 -70.59 26.10
N GLN A 429 4.72 -69.64 26.14
CA GLN A 429 4.72 -68.55 27.14
C GLN A 429 3.47 -67.68 27.07
N LEU A 430 2.99 -67.32 25.87
CA LEU A 430 1.76 -66.55 25.68
C LEU A 430 0.52 -67.26 26.23
N CYS A 431 0.40 -68.59 26.09
CA CYS A 431 -0.77 -69.32 26.58
C CYS A 431 -0.62 -69.75 28.07
N THR A 432 0.59 -70.00 28.58
CA THR A 432 0.79 -70.61 29.93
C THR A 432 1.32 -69.69 31.01
N ILE A 433 2.07 -68.63 30.68
CA ILE A 433 2.57 -67.70 31.72
C ILE A 433 1.40 -66.83 32.16
N VAL A 434 1.05 -66.95 33.44
CA VAL A 434 0.13 -65.99 34.04
C VAL A 434 0.96 -64.85 34.61
N ALA A 435 0.84 -63.68 33.99
CA ALA A 435 1.52 -62.49 34.47
C ALA A 435 1.13 -62.21 35.93
N SER A 436 2.14 -61.97 36.76
CA SER A 436 1.96 -61.63 38.18
C SER A 436 1.56 -60.16 38.30
N GLY A 437 0.28 -59.89 38.57
CA GLY A 437 -0.24 -58.53 38.74
C GLY A 437 -1.77 -58.46 38.62
N VAL A 438 -2.34 -57.26 38.80
CA VAL A 438 -3.77 -56.97 38.49
C VAL A 438 -3.97 -56.87 36.96
N PHE A 439 -2.94 -56.41 36.24
CA PHE A 439 -2.86 -56.43 34.79
C PHE A 439 -1.53 -57.05 34.36
N GLY A 440 -1.58 -57.83 33.29
CA GLY A 440 -0.41 -58.48 32.71
C GLY A 440 -0.37 -58.30 31.20
N LEU A 441 0.79 -57.99 30.66
CA LEU A 441 1.02 -57.92 29.22
C LEU A 441 2.12 -58.92 28.86
N VAL A 442 1.84 -59.78 27.89
CA VAL A 442 2.85 -60.63 27.25
C VAL A 442 2.75 -60.39 25.75
N THR A 443 3.85 -60.04 25.11
CA THR A 443 3.90 -59.76 23.67
C THR A 443 4.95 -60.64 23.02
N SER A 444 4.60 -61.29 21.91
CA SER A 444 5.56 -62.00 21.06
C SER A 444 5.58 -61.40 19.66
N PHE A 445 6.72 -61.57 18.99
CA PHE A 445 7.04 -60.94 17.71
C PHE A 445 7.31 -61.99 16.64
N PHE A 446 6.85 -61.71 15.42
CA PHE A 446 6.88 -62.63 14.30
C PHE A 446 7.26 -61.90 13.01
N THR A 447 7.94 -62.60 12.10
CA THR A 447 8.33 -62.10 10.77
C THR A 447 7.26 -62.36 9.71
N ASP A 448 6.30 -63.24 9.99
CA ASP A 448 5.26 -63.65 9.04
C ASP A 448 3.83 -63.37 9.56
N GLN A 449 2.91 -63.15 8.62
CA GLN A 449 1.51 -62.85 8.92
C GLN A 449 0.77 -64.02 9.61
N LYS A 450 1.26 -65.25 9.45
CA LYS A 450 0.66 -66.44 10.08
C LYS A 450 1.20 -66.69 11.48
N TRP A 451 2.11 -65.82 11.96
CA TRP A 451 2.72 -65.88 13.28
C TRP A 451 3.42 -67.23 13.55
N GLN A 452 4.12 -67.75 12.54
CA GLN A 452 4.84 -69.02 12.57
C GLN A 452 6.35 -68.84 12.72
N GLU A 453 6.93 -67.71 12.34
CA GLU A 453 8.35 -67.46 12.41
C GLU A 453 8.62 -66.37 13.43
N VAL A 454 9.24 -66.73 14.54
CA VAL A 454 9.57 -65.79 15.63
C VAL A 454 10.65 -64.83 15.17
N MET A 455 10.44 -63.54 15.44
CA MET A 455 11.45 -62.53 15.20
C MET A 455 12.57 -62.67 16.22
N THR A 456 13.80 -62.74 15.74
CA THR A 456 15.01 -62.77 16.58
C THR A 456 15.94 -61.64 16.19
N VAL A 457 16.95 -61.35 17.01
CA VAL A 457 17.97 -60.34 16.70
C VAL A 457 18.62 -60.58 15.32
N ASP A 458 18.80 -61.85 14.92
CA ASP A 458 19.38 -62.23 13.63
C ASP A 458 18.34 -62.39 12.49
N ASN A 459 17.05 -62.24 12.78
CA ASN A 459 15.94 -62.49 11.85
C ASN A 459 14.85 -61.42 12.05
N THR A 460 15.21 -60.16 11.78
CA THR A 460 14.27 -59.03 11.81
C THR A 460 13.70 -58.75 10.43
N ALA A 461 12.47 -58.24 10.40
CA ALA A 461 11.72 -57.97 9.16
C ALA A 461 10.89 -56.70 9.30
N ASN A 462 10.60 -56.07 8.16
CA ASN A 462 9.66 -54.96 8.05
C ASN A 462 8.76 -55.18 6.82
N ALA A 463 7.45 -55.30 6.94
CA ALA A 463 6.63 -55.27 8.16
C ALA A 463 6.91 -56.42 9.14
N PHE A 464 6.51 -56.24 10.39
CA PHE A 464 6.56 -57.26 11.44
C PHE A 464 5.19 -57.45 12.09
N TYR A 465 5.00 -58.61 12.70
CA TYR A 465 3.72 -59.01 13.28
C TYR A 465 3.89 -59.25 14.76
N THR A 466 2.96 -58.76 15.57
CA THR A 466 2.98 -58.97 17.01
C THR A 466 1.68 -59.56 17.49
N VAL A 467 1.77 -60.35 18.54
CA VAL A 467 0.59 -60.79 19.29
C VAL A 467 0.79 -60.48 20.75
N SER A 468 -0.11 -59.65 21.27
CA SER A 468 -0.14 -59.20 22.65
C SER A 468 -1.31 -59.83 23.37
N ARG A 469 -1.04 -60.51 24.47
CA ARG A 469 -2.04 -60.99 25.41
C ARG A 469 -2.16 -60.00 26.55
N ILE A 470 -3.38 -59.49 26.76
CA ILE A 470 -3.71 -58.62 27.89
C ILE A 470 -4.50 -59.43 28.92
N ASP A 471 -3.89 -59.68 30.07
CA ASP A 471 -4.54 -60.31 31.23
C ASP A 471 -5.13 -59.23 32.14
N SER A 472 -6.43 -59.27 32.42
CA SER A 472 -7.06 -58.46 33.47
C SER A 472 -7.55 -59.35 34.63
N ARG A 473 -7.01 -59.13 35.83
CA ARG A 473 -7.38 -59.84 37.06
C ARG A 473 -8.13 -58.91 37.99
N ILE A 474 -9.26 -58.37 37.53
CA ILE A 474 -10.20 -57.66 38.41
C ILE A 474 -10.98 -58.74 39.19
N ARG A 475 -10.39 -59.25 40.28
CA ARG A 475 -11.13 -60.10 41.22
C ARG A 475 -12.09 -59.19 42.01
N PRO A 476 -13.39 -59.54 42.12
CA PRO A 476 -14.23 -58.98 43.17
C PRO A 476 -13.55 -59.25 44.51
N SER A 477 -13.37 -58.21 45.34
CA SER A 477 -12.86 -58.36 46.70
C SER A 477 -13.69 -59.40 47.47
N PRO A 478 -13.08 -60.39 48.15
CA PRO A 478 -13.81 -61.34 48.99
C PRO A 478 -14.43 -60.69 50.24
N TYR A 479 -14.02 -59.46 50.57
CA TYR A 479 -14.41 -58.77 51.80
C TYR A 479 -15.48 -57.72 51.51
N GLY A 480 -16.71 -58.19 51.28
CA GLY A 480 -17.94 -57.65 51.87
C GLY A 480 -18.24 -56.15 51.84
N LEU A 481 -17.66 -55.35 50.93
CA LEU A 481 -18.19 -54.01 50.67
C LEU A 481 -19.47 -54.15 49.82
N PRO A 482 -20.54 -53.43 50.18
CA PRO A 482 -21.86 -53.64 49.60
C PRO A 482 -21.84 -53.26 48.11
N ALA A 483 -21.77 -54.27 47.26
CA ALA A 483 -22.86 -54.60 46.36
C ALA A 483 -23.52 -53.40 45.63
N TYR A 484 -22.72 -52.61 44.91
CA TYR A 484 -23.17 -51.92 43.69
C TYR A 484 -22.96 -52.88 42.51
N TRP A 485 -23.77 -53.94 42.47
CA TRP A 485 -23.87 -54.84 41.33
C TRP A 485 -24.85 -54.23 40.33
N SER A 486 -24.31 -53.64 39.28
CA SER A 486 -24.91 -53.76 37.95
C SER A 486 -23.81 -53.64 36.89
N LEU A 487 -22.74 -54.39 37.09
CA LEU A 487 -22.12 -55.11 35.97
C LEU A 487 -22.61 -56.54 36.10
N GLN A 488 -23.91 -56.70 35.85
CA GLN A 488 -24.53 -57.99 35.63
C GLN A 488 -23.72 -58.66 34.53
N SER A 489 -23.27 -59.86 34.85
CA SER A 489 -22.40 -60.77 34.10
C SER A 489 -22.97 -61.22 32.74
N ASN A 490 -23.39 -60.27 31.91
CA ASN A 490 -23.84 -60.45 30.53
C ASN A 490 -23.11 -59.54 29.53
N SER A 491 -22.10 -58.77 29.95
CA SER A 491 -21.20 -58.07 29.04
C SER A 491 -19.77 -58.44 29.37
N PHE A 492 -19.34 -59.48 28.63
CA PHE A 492 -17.97 -59.92 28.39
C PHE A 492 -17.36 -60.89 29.45
N PRO A 493 -17.24 -62.20 29.13
CA PRO A 493 -16.38 -63.08 29.92
C PRO A 493 -14.97 -62.50 29.88
N THR A 494 -14.21 -62.66 30.97
CA THR A 494 -12.77 -62.39 31.07
C THR A 494 -12.07 -62.61 29.74
N PHE A 495 -11.92 -61.55 28.95
CA PHE A 495 -11.29 -61.63 27.67
C PHE A 495 -9.78 -61.76 27.93
N ASN A 496 -9.22 -62.95 27.70
CA ASN A 496 -7.85 -63.01 27.26
C ASN A 496 -7.84 -62.44 25.83
N ASN A 497 -7.81 -61.11 25.71
CA ASN A 497 -7.74 -60.45 24.42
C ASN A 497 -6.33 -60.67 23.87
N PHE A 498 -6.20 -61.63 22.96
CA PHE A 498 -5.06 -61.66 22.06
C PHE A 498 -5.32 -60.59 21.01
N ILE A 499 -4.43 -59.60 20.95
CA ILE A 499 -4.46 -58.58 19.92
C ILE A 499 -3.29 -58.87 18.99
N GLY A 500 -3.61 -59.22 17.75
CA GLY A 500 -2.65 -59.37 16.67
C GLY A 500 -2.50 -58.07 15.92
N CYS A 501 -1.28 -57.55 15.79
CA CYS A 501 -1.00 -56.35 15.03
C CYS A 501 -0.01 -56.66 13.90
N SER A 502 -0.27 -56.15 12.71
CA SER A 502 0.74 -55.95 11.68
C SER A 502 1.28 -54.55 11.83
N THR A 503 2.61 -54.38 11.87
CA THR A 503 3.28 -53.09 12.04
C THR A 503 4.35 -52.91 10.98
N GLU A 504 4.31 -51.79 10.28
CA GLU A 504 5.27 -51.42 9.25
C GLU A 504 5.87 -50.07 9.58
N LEU A 505 7.20 -50.00 9.55
CA LEU A 505 7.93 -48.74 9.61
C LEU A 505 8.12 -48.22 8.18
N VAL A 506 7.79 -46.95 7.97
CA VAL A 506 7.83 -46.30 6.66
C VAL A 506 8.60 -45.00 6.72
N ASN A 507 9.26 -44.65 5.62
CA ASN A 507 9.77 -43.30 5.40
C ASN A 507 8.61 -42.41 5.00
N LEU A 508 8.39 -41.35 5.78
CA LEU A 508 7.36 -40.35 5.54
C LEU A 508 8.00 -39.05 5.06
N THR A 509 7.65 -38.64 3.86
CA THR A 509 7.96 -37.31 3.34
C THR A 509 6.71 -36.46 3.46
N TYR A 510 6.80 -35.35 4.18
CA TYR A 510 5.62 -34.54 4.49
C TYR A 510 5.82 -33.06 4.22
N THR A 511 4.71 -32.41 3.85
CA THR A 511 4.65 -30.98 3.56
C THR A 511 3.72 -30.30 4.54
N TYR A 512 4.24 -29.32 5.26
CA TYR A 512 3.52 -28.54 6.25
C TYR A 512 3.38 -27.09 5.79
N VAL A 513 2.14 -26.61 5.78
CA VAL A 513 1.71 -25.44 5.04
C VAL A 513 0.62 -24.76 5.88
N LYS A 514 0.81 -23.49 6.27
CA LYS A 514 -0.15 -22.74 7.12
C LYS A 514 -0.53 -23.42 8.45
N GLY A 515 0.42 -24.06 9.13
CA GLY A 515 0.09 -24.72 10.38
C GLY A 515 -0.69 -26.02 10.19
N SER A 516 -0.68 -26.60 8.98
CA SER A 516 -1.40 -27.83 8.67
C SER A 516 -0.60 -28.73 7.75
N LEU A 517 -0.71 -30.04 7.98
CA LEU A 517 -0.18 -31.07 7.09
C LEU A 517 -0.99 -31.08 5.78
N LYS A 518 -0.33 -30.96 4.63
CA LYS A 518 -0.99 -30.90 3.30
C LYS A 518 -0.77 -32.11 2.43
N SER A 519 0.45 -32.61 2.39
CA SER A 519 0.82 -33.76 1.59
C SER A 519 1.71 -34.68 2.41
N THR A 520 1.52 -35.97 2.20
CA THR A 520 2.28 -37.05 2.83
C THR A 520 2.53 -38.10 1.76
N GLU A 521 3.80 -38.37 1.49
CA GLU A 521 4.24 -39.47 0.65
C GLU A 521 4.92 -40.50 1.56
N MET A 522 4.50 -41.76 1.44
CA MET A 522 5.06 -42.85 2.23
C MET A 522 5.79 -43.84 1.33
N SER A 523 6.96 -44.28 1.77
CA SER A 523 7.71 -45.36 1.12
C SER A 523 8.15 -46.38 2.16
N PRO A 524 8.15 -47.70 1.83
CA PRO A 524 8.61 -48.73 2.75
C PRO A 524 10.04 -48.47 3.21
N LEU A 525 10.31 -48.70 4.49
CA LEU A 525 11.67 -48.58 5.02
C LEU A 525 12.47 -49.84 4.65
N ASN A 526 13.41 -49.68 3.72
CA ASN A 526 14.30 -50.75 3.26
C ASN A 526 15.45 -51.05 4.22
N ASN A 527 15.83 -50.09 5.08
CA ASN A 527 16.90 -50.28 6.05
C ASN A 527 16.33 -50.83 7.36
N LEU A 528 16.78 -52.03 7.76
CA LEU A 528 16.36 -52.70 8.99
C LEU A 528 17.04 -52.15 10.25
N ASP A 529 18.00 -51.23 10.14
CA ASP A 529 18.71 -50.64 11.29
C ASP A 529 17.76 -49.99 12.31
N LEU A 530 16.77 -49.22 11.84
CA LEU A 530 15.76 -48.62 12.72
C LEU A 530 14.86 -49.67 13.36
N VAL A 531 14.48 -50.70 12.59
CA VAL A 531 13.64 -51.82 13.05
C VAL A 531 14.37 -52.55 14.18
N ASN A 532 15.66 -52.86 13.99
CA ASN A 532 16.53 -53.48 14.97
C ASN A 532 16.69 -52.62 16.22
N ALA A 533 16.86 -51.31 16.04
CA ALA A 533 17.01 -50.38 17.15
C ALA A 533 15.77 -50.41 18.06
N ILE A 534 14.56 -50.37 17.47
CA ILE A 534 13.30 -50.32 18.23
C ILE A 534 12.90 -51.68 18.80
N PHE A 535 13.19 -52.78 18.09
CA PHE A 535 12.85 -54.14 18.52
C PHE A 535 13.69 -54.63 19.71
N LEU A 536 14.96 -54.22 19.81
CA LEU A 536 15.84 -54.77 20.83
C LEU A 536 15.42 -54.43 22.28
N PRO A 537 15.00 -53.20 22.63
CA PRO A 537 14.50 -52.88 23.98
C PRO A 537 13.25 -53.66 24.39
N THR A 538 12.35 -53.98 23.45
CA THR A 538 11.11 -54.70 23.77
C THR A 538 11.39 -56.14 24.18
N LEU A 539 12.48 -56.76 23.68
CA LEU A 539 12.95 -58.07 24.16
C LEU A 539 13.39 -58.07 25.63
N TYR A 540 13.81 -56.92 26.17
CA TYR A 540 14.26 -56.78 27.56
C TYR A 540 13.15 -56.26 28.50
N ASN A 541 11.88 -56.28 28.07
CA ASN A 541 10.71 -55.81 28.81
C ASN A 541 10.79 -54.33 29.23
N PHE A 542 11.32 -53.44 28.37
CA PHE A 542 11.26 -51.99 28.57
C PHE A 542 9.85 -51.40 28.32
N ASP A 543 8.81 -52.03 28.90
CA ASP A 543 7.41 -51.86 28.48
C ASP A 543 6.42 -51.40 29.59
N PRO A 544 6.81 -50.53 30.56
CA PRO A 544 5.83 -50.05 31.55
C PRO A 544 4.68 -49.26 30.90
N PHE A 545 4.96 -48.58 29.78
CA PHE A 545 3.96 -47.83 29.02
C PHE A 545 2.99 -48.74 28.27
N LEU A 546 3.46 -49.81 27.64
CA LEU A 546 2.57 -50.79 27.02
C LEU A 546 1.70 -51.49 28.07
N SER A 547 2.24 -51.75 29.26
CA SER A 547 1.46 -52.32 30.38
C SER A 547 0.36 -51.36 30.86
N SER A 548 0.65 -50.06 30.94
CA SER A 548 -0.35 -49.04 31.25
C SER A 548 -1.41 -48.92 30.16
N GLY A 549 -1.00 -48.88 28.88
CA GLY A 549 -1.94 -48.82 27.76
C GLY A 549 -2.76 -50.09 27.62
N ALA A 550 -2.20 -51.25 27.94
CA ALA A 550 -2.92 -52.52 28.03
C ALA A 550 -4.01 -52.46 29.10
N ALA A 551 -3.72 -51.88 30.27
CA ALA A 551 -4.72 -51.67 31.31
C ALA A 551 -5.84 -50.74 30.83
N THR A 552 -5.50 -49.64 30.14
CA THR A 552 -6.51 -48.75 29.55
C THR A 552 -7.36 -49.48 28.50
N THR A 553 -6.74 -50.20 27.57
CA THR A 553 -7.41 -51.01 26.54
C THR A 553 -8.33 -52.07 27.16
N ALA A 554 -7.93 -52.70 28.27
CA ALA A 554 -8.74 -53.70 28.97
C ALA A 554 -9.97 -53.11 29.69
N THR A 555 -10.01 -51.80 29.90
CA THR A 555 -11.13 -51.10 30.57
C THR A 555 -12.15 -50.49 29.59
N VAL A 556 -11.90 -50.56 28.29
CA VAL A 556 -12.79 -50.00 27.26
C VAL A 556 -13.92 -50.99 26.95
N ASP A 557 -15.17 -50.52 26.96
CA ASP A 557 -16.37 -51.35 26.77
C ASP A 557 -16.59 -51.82 25.32
N ASN A 558 -15.96 -51.17 24.34
CA ASN A 558 -16.11 -51.45 22.91
C ASN A 558 -14.81 -52.03 22.30
N ARG A 559 -14.93 -53.15 21.58
CA ARG A 559 -13.82 -53.82 20.88
C ARG A 559 -13.10 -52.91 19.89
N GLU A 560 -13.84 -52.13 19.10
CA GLU A 560 -13.23 -51.22 18.11
C GLU A 560 -12.44 -50.11 18.82
N SER A 561 -13.03 -49.47 19.82
CA SER A 561 -12.36 -48.43 20.61
C SER A 561 -11.16 -48.98 21.41
N ALA A 562 -11.23 -50.24 21.86
CA ALA A 562 -10.12 -50.91 22.52
C ALA A 562 -8.94 -51.16 21.56
N LEU A 563 -9.23 -51.60 20.33
CA LEU A 563 -8.22 -51.77 19.27
C LEU A 563 -7.62 -50.42 18.87
N GLU A 564 -8.42 -49.37 18.74
CA GLU A 564 -7.92 -48.02 18.46
C GLU A 564 -6.98 -47.51 19.57
N ASN A 565 -7.38 -47.63 20.83
CA ASN A 565 -6.54 -47.23 21.96
C ASN A 565 -5.23 -48.05 22.02
N TRP A 566 -5.31 -49.34 21.67
CA TRP A 566 -4.14 -50.20 21.57
C TRP A 566 -3.20 -49.74 20.46
N ILE A 567 -3.73 -49.45 19.26
CA ILE A 567 -2.94 -48.94 18.12
C ILE A 567 -2.25 -47.62 18.50
N ASP A 568 -2.95 -46.68 19.15
CA ASP A 568 -2.35 -45.40 19.54
C ASP A 568 -1.26 -45.58 20.61
N THR A 569 -1.48 -46.46 21.59
CA THR A 569 -0.46 -46.83 22.59
C THR A 569 0.74 -47.46 21.92
N TRP A 570 0.50 -48.39 20.99
CA TRP A 570 1.50 -49.10 20.23
C TRP A 570 2.36 -48.12 19.42
N HIS A 571 1.73 -47.27 18.60
CA HIS A 571 2.41 -46.24 17.82
C HIS A 571 3.27 -45.32 18.68
N ARG A 572 2.72 -44.81 19.79
CA ARG A 572 3.46 -43.94 20.71
C ARG A 572 4.66 -44.64 21.33
N HIS A 573 4.53 -45.90 21.73
CA HIS A 573 5.63 -46.62 22.36
C HIS A 573 6.80 -46.83 21.39
N TYR A 574 6.54 -47.37 20.20
CA TYR A 574 7.59 -47.69 19.22
C TYR A 574 8.25 -46.44 18.66
N LEU A 575 7.48 -45.39 18.36
CA LEU A 575 8.07 -44.13 17.91
C LEU A 575 8.86 -43.42 19.02
N SER A 576 8.48 -43.59 20.30
CA SER A 576 9.28 -43.04 21.41
C SER A 576 10.64 -43.71 21.50
N LEU A 577 10.72 -45.02 21.26
CA LEU A 577 12.00 -45.73 21.13
C LEU A 577 12.76 -45.28 19.87
N ALA A 578 12.05 -45.07 18.76
CA ALA A 578 12.64 -44.60 17.52
C ALA A 578 13.30 -43.22 17.66
N VAL A 579 12.76 -42.32 18.50
CA VAL A 579 13.36 -41.00 18.77
C VAL A 579 14.78 -41.10 19.32
N LEU A 580 15.13 -42.18 20.00
CA LEU A 580 16.50 -42.40 20.49
C LEU A 580 17.49 -42.74 19.37
N ALA A 581 16.99 -43.24 18.23
CA ALA A 581 17.80 -43.66 17.08
C ALA A 581 17.95 -42.58 16.00
N VAL A 582 17.27 -41.45 16.16
CA VAL A 582 17.19 -40.40 15.14
C VAL A 582 17.65 -39.05 15.67
N GLU A 583 18.16 -38.23 14.77
CA GLU A 583 18.55 -36.85 15.03
C GLU A 583 17.78 -35.88 14.10
N PRO A 584 17.69 -34.59 14.48
CA PRO A 584 17.11 -33.56 13.61
C PRO A 584 17.82 -33.51 12.25
N ALA A 585 17.03 -33.49 11.19
CA ALA A 585 17.50 -33.34 9.81
C ALA A 585 16.95 -32.05 9.21
N ASP A 586 17.72 -31.46 8.30
CA ASP A 586 17.33 -30.25 7.61
C ASP A 586 16.10 -30.47 6.72
N ASN A 587 15.32 -29.41 6.58
CA ASN A 587 14.18 -29.41 5.68
C ASN A 587 14.67 -29.55 4.23
N LEU A 588 14.01 -30.39 3.45
CA LEU A 588 14.27 -30.55 2.01
C LEU A 588 14.01 -29.25 1.24
N ASP A 589 12.92 -28.57 1.60
CA ASP A 589 12.57 -27.24 1.11
C ASP A 589 11.91 -26.45 2.23
N GLN A 590 12.14 -25.13 2.29
CA GLN A 590 11.40 -24.26 3.20
C GLN A 590 11.16 -22.87 2.61
N GLN A 591 10.08 -22.25 3.06
CA GLN A 591 9.64 -20.95 2.60
C GLN A 591 9.04 -20.15 3.76
N GLN A 592 9.57 -18.96 4.00
CA GLN A 592 9.07 -18.09 5.06
C GLN A 592 8.05 -17.10 4.52
N ARG A 593 6.89 -17.04 5.17
CA ARG A 593 5.79 -16.11 4.88
C ARG A 593 5.95 -14.82 5.64
N TYR A 594 5.80 -13.71 4.92
CA TYR A 594 5.78 -12.37 5.45
C TYR A 594 4.48 -11.67 5.03
N SER A 595 3.62 -11.38 6.00
CA SER A 595 2.43 -10.56 5.78
C SER A 595 2.79 -9.08 5.88
N ARG A 596 2.55 -8.32 4.82
CA ARG A 596 2.65 -6.86 4.85
C ARG A 596 1.39 -6.22 4.30
N LEU A 597 1.10 -5.01 4.77
CA LEU A 597 0.01 -4.19 4.23
C LEU A 597 0.52 -3.47 2.99
N VAL A 598 -0.11 -3.71 1.85
CA VAL A 598 0.21 -3.06 0.57
C VAL A 598 -1.01 -2.34 0.04
N ALA A 599 -0.79 -1.29 -0.74
CA ALA A 599 -1.86 -0.64 -1.49
C ALA A 599 -2.22 -1.49 -2.72
N ARG A 600 -3.50 -1.83 -2.83
CA ARG A 600 -4.12 -2.35 -4.05
C ARG A 600 -4.63 -1.17 -4.88
N ILE A 601 -3.95 -0.90 -5.99
CA ILE A 601 -4.24 0.22 -6.87
C ILE A 601 -4.87 -0.29 -8.16
N PRO A 602 -6.13 0.04 -8.47
CA PRO A 602 -6.80 -0.46 -9.68
C PRO A 602 -6.16 0.10 -10.96
N LYS A 603 -5.90 -0.78 -11.94
CA LYS A 603 -5.18 -0.45 -13.18
C LYS A 603 -5.95 0.56 -14.04
N ALA A 604 -7.25 0.38 -14.18
CA ALA A 604 -8.09 1.20 -15.04
C ALA A 604 -8.07 2.70 -14.67
N PRO A 605 -8.45 3.12 -13.45
CA PRO A 605 -8.40 4.55 -13.07
C PRO A 605 -6.97 5.10 -13.06
N LEU A 606 -5.96 4.29 -12.73
CA LEU A 606 -4.58 4.76 -12.74
C LEU A 606 -4.09 5.07 -14.17
N LEU A 607 -4.35 4.17 -15.12
CA LEU A 607 -3.95 4.37 -16.52
C LEU A 607 -4.73 5.53 -17.15
N THR A 608 -6.03 5.67 -16.87
CA THR A 608 -6.82 6.80 -17.37
C THR A 608 -6.34 8.12 -16.77
N LEU A 609 -5.94 8.15 -15.49
CA LEU A 609 -5.33 9.32 -14.86
C LEU A 609 -4.04 9.72 -15.59
N GLY A 610 -3.15 8.74 -15.82
CA GLY A 610 -1.90 8.96 -16.55
C GLY A 610 -2.12 9.51 -17.97
N VAL A 611 -3.09 8.95 -18.70
CA VAL A 611 -3.44 9.42 -20.06
C VAL A 611 -3.99 10.85 -20.04
N LEU A 612 -4.92 11.17 -19.12
CA LEU A 612 -5.48 12.52 -18.99
C LEU A 612 -4.43 13.56 -18.58
N LEU A 613 -3.49 13.18 -17.70
CA LEU A 613 -2.37 14.05 -17.33
C LEU A 613 -1.47 14.32 -18.53
N LEU A 614 -1.14 13.29 -19.30
CA LEU A 614 -0.32 13.44 -20.51
C LEU A 614 -1.03 14.31 -21.55
N LEU A 615 -2.33 14.11 -21.78
CA LEU A 615 -3.13 14.97 -22.66
C LEU A 615 -3.15 16.43 -22.18
N SER A 616 -3.27 16.66 -20.87
CA SER A 616 -3.24 18.00 -20.28
C SER A 616 -1.88 18.67 -20.47
N ILE A 617 -0.78 17.95 -20.25
CA ILE A 617 0.58 18.46 -20.47
C ILE A 617 0.79 18.80 -21.95
N LEU A 618 0.39 17.91 -22.87
CA LEU A 618 0.51 18.14 -24.31
C LEU A 618 -0.32 19.34 -24.76
N PHE A 619 -1.53 19.47 -24.24
CA PHE A 619 -2.40 20.62 -24.53
C PHE A 619 -1.78 21.93 -24.02
N ASN A 620 -1.27 21.96 -22.79
CA ASN A 620 -0.63 23.14 -22.22
C ASN A 620 0.65 23.51 -22.98
N ALA A 621 1.46 22.52 -23.37
CA ALA A 621 2.63 22.70 -24.20
C ALA A 621 2.26 23.22 -25.60
N TRP A 622 1.16 22.75 -26.18
CA TRP A 622 0.63 23.25 -27.45
C TRP A 622 0.19 24.72 -27.35
N VAL A 623 -0.54 25.10 -26.29
CA VAL A 623 -0.93 26.50 -26.03
C VAL A 623 0.31 27.39 -25.87
N LEU A 624 1.30 26.94 -25.09
CA LEU A 624 2.56 27.65 -24.90
C LEU A 624 3.31 27.81 -26.22
N PHE A 625 3.47 26.73 -26.99
CA PHE A 625 4.15 26.75 -28.28
C PHE A 625 3.44 27.66 -29.28
N HIS A 626 2.11 27.61 -29.34
CA HIS A 626 1.30 28.47 -30.19
C HIS A 626 1.42 29.95 -29.79
N SER A 627 1.47 30.24 -28.49
CA SER A 627 1.73 31.59 -27.97
C SER A 627 3.17 32.04 -28.26
N LEU A 628 4.15 31.13 -28.29
CA LEU A 628 5.52 31.48 -28.62
C LEU A 628 5.71 31.74 -30.13
N ARG A 629 5.13 30.92 -31.01
CA ARG A 629 5.52 30.85 -32.44
C ARG A 629 5.41 32.14 -33.26
N ARG A 630 4.59 33.12 -32.84
CA ARG A 630 4.33 34.35 -33.63
C ARG A 630 4.25 35.64 -32.82
N THR A 631 4.67 35.60 -31.56
CA THR A 631 4.44 36.72 -30.63
C THR A 631 5.77 37.34 -30.23
N ASP A 632 5.91 38.66 -30.40
CA ASP A 632 7.02 39.38 -29.79
C ASP A 632 6.64 39.80 -28.37
N LEU A 633 7.08 39.01 -27.39
CA LEU A 633 6.71 39.18 -25.99
C LEU A 633 7.06 40.59 -25.43
N ARG A 634 8.05 41.28 -26.01
CA ARG A 634 8.42 42.64 -25.60
C ARG A 634 7.46 43.70 -26.15
N ALA A 635 7.13 43.60 -27.44
CA ALA A 635 6.25 44.55 -28.09
C ALA A 635 4.79 44.42 -27.65
N THR A 636 4.42 43.27 -27.06
CA THR A 636 3.05 42.94 -26.69
C THR A 636 2.69 43.27 -25.26
N GLN A 637 3.66 43.39 -24.35
CA GLN A 637 3.41 43.71 -22.94
C GLN A 637 2.68 45.05 -22.75
N PRO A 638 3.09 46.18 -23.39
CA PRO A 638 2.35 47.43 -23.26
C PRO A 638 0.91 47.32 -23.77
N LYS A 639 0.73 46.65 -24.92
CA LYS A 639 -0.58 46.40 -25.55
C LYS A 639 -1.48 45.57 -24.64
N GLN A 640 -0.89 44.62 -23.93
CA GLN A 640 -1.57 43.72 -23.00
C GLN A 640 -2.19 44.47 -21.81
N GLU A 641 -1.44 45.42 -21.26
CA GLU A 641 -1.87 46.20 -20.09
C GLU A 641 -2.94 47.22 -20.48
N ILE A 642 -2.86 47.82 -21.68
CA ILE A 642 -3.89 48.73 -22.20
C ILE A 642 -5.24 48.02 -22.42
N ILE A 643 -5.23 46.80 -22.97
CA ILE A 643 -6.47 46.03 -23.21
C ILE A 643 -6.98 45.36 -21.92
N SER A 644 -6.24 45.43 -20.82
CA SER A 644 -6.66 44.85 -19.54
C SER A 644 -7.81 45.63 -18.90
N ILE A 645 -8.44 45.04 -17.86
CA ILE A 645 -9.45 45.73 -17.05
C ILE A 645 -8.88 47.04 -16.48
N ALA A 646 -7.63 47.04 -16.05
CA ALA A 646 -6.96 48.24 -15.55
C ALA A 646 -6.78 49.30 -16.65
N GLY A 647 -6.42 48.89 -17.87
CA GLY A 647 -6.30 49.82 -18.99
C GLY A 647 -7.64 50.39 -19.48
N LEU A 648 -8.71 49.59 -19.44
CA LEU A 648 -10.07 50.07 -19.69
C LEU A 648 -10.53 51.07 -18.62
N ALA A 649 -10.25 50.79 -17.35
CA ALA A 649 -10.55 51.72 -16.26
C ALA A 649 -9.76 53.03 -16.40
N ALA A 650 -8.45 52.94 -16.68
CA ALA A 650 -7.62 54.12 -16.93
C ALA A 650 -8.10 54.92 -18.16
N SER A 651 -8.50 54.26 -19.24
CA SER A 651 -9.07 54.94 -20.41
C SER A 651 -10.42 55.61 -20.13
N ALA A 652 -11.22 55.08 -19.22
CA ALA A 652 -12.52 55.63 -18.87
C ALA A 652 -12.42 56.81 -17.88
N PHE A 653 -11.47 56.75 -16.95
CA PHE A 653 -11.39 57.68 -15.81
C PHE A 653 -10.17 58.62 -15.82
N ASP A 654 -9.08 58.26 -16.51
CA ASP A 654 -7.81 59.01 -16.55
C ASP A 654 -7.40 59.34 -18.01
N LYS A 655 -8.23 60.17 -18.69
CA LYS A 655 -8.08 60.53 -20.13
C LYS A 655 -6.72 61.17 -20.47
N ASN A 656 -6.06 61.85 -19.53
CA ASN A 656 -4.83 62.59 -19.84
C ASN A 656 -3.60 61.69 -20.00
N VAL A 657 -3.59 60.51 -19.35
CA VAL A 657 -2.45 59.59 -19.41
C VAL A 657 -2.47 58.77 -20.69
N THR A 658 -3.65 58.30 -21.09
CA THR A 658 -3.85 57.49 -22.29
C THR A 658 -3.57 58.28 -23.59
N ASN A 659 -3.80 59.59 -23.61
CA ASN A 659 -3.54 60.45 -24.77
C ASN A 659 -2.05 60.82 -24.97
N ARG A 660 -1.19 60.68 -23.96
CA ARG A 660 0.22 61.11 -24.03
C ARG A 660 1.16 60.12 -24.72
N GLY A 661 0.68 58.93 -25.09
CA GLY A 661 1.47 57.95 -25.84
C GLY A 661 2.73 57.42 -25.12
N GLN A 662 2.81 57.55 -23.79
CA GLN A 662 3.97 57.08 -23.03
C GLN A 662 4.05 55.54 -23.02
N PRO A 663 5.25 54.95 -23.06
CA PRO A 663 5.42 53.50 -23.02
C PRO A 663 4.96 52.93 -21.67
N VAL A 664 3.97 52.04 -21.69
CA VAL A 664 3.38 51.39 -20.51
C VAL A 664 4.09 50.07 -20.25
N ASN A 665 4.75 49.92 -19.10
CA ASN A 665 5.42 48.66 -18.74
C ASN A 665 4.61 47.87 -17.71
N VAL A 666 3.90 48.56 -16.82
CA VAL A 666 3.08 47.97 -15.76
C VAL A 666 1.69 48.61 -15.77
N ALA A 667 0.65 47.86 -15.40
CA ALA A 667 -0.71 48.39 -15.28
C ALA A 667 -0.80 49.64 -14.38
N TRP A 668 0.08 49.75 -13.39
CA TRP A 668 0.13 50.92 -12.49
C TRP A 668 0.50 52.21 -13.23
N ASP A 669 1.32 52.12 -14.29
CA ASP A 669 1.77 53.28 -15.07
C ASP A 669 0.63 53.96 -15.85
N LEU A 670 -0.53 53.29 -15.95
CA LEU A 670 -1.72 53.80 -16.65
C LEU A 670 -2.54 54.79 -15.83
N PHE A 671 -2.34 54.83 -14.51
CA PHE A 671 -3.14 55.66 -13.61
C PHE A 671 -2.39 56.93 -13.21
N GLU A 672 -3.10 58.06 -13.13
CA GLU A 672 -2.50 59.35 -12.71
C GLU A 672 -1.92 59.27 -11.30
N GLY A 673 -2.57 58.51 -10.39
CA GLY A 673 -2.09 58.31 -9.02
C GLY A 673 -0.73 57.61 -8.89
N SER A 674 -0.18 57.06 -9.97
CA SER A 674 1.20 56.53 -9.98
C SER A 674 2.26 57.63 -10.00
N LYS A 675 1.90 58.85 -10.40
CA LYS A 675 2.80 60.01 -10.45
C LYS A 675 2.64 60.78 -9.14
N GLU A 676 3.74 60.94 -8.40
CA GLU A 676 3.77 61.54 -7.05
C GLU A 676 3.17 62.96 -6.97
N GLU A 677 3.01 63.65 -8.11
CA GLU A 677 2.60 65.06 -8.17
C GLU A 677 1.13 65.28 -8.58
N THR A 678 0.35 64.24 -8.88
CA THR A 678 -1.05 64.39 -9.35
C THR A 678 -2.08 63.85 -8.35
N MET A 679 -3.14 64.63 -8.11
CA MET A 679 -4.27 64.22 -7.26
C MET A 679 -4.95 62.96 -7.85
N SER A 680 -5.14 61.91 -7.05
CA SER A 680 -5.74 60.68 -7.57
C SER A 680 -7.24 60.86 -7.84
N THR A 681 -7.68 60.48 -9.03
CA THR A 681 -9.10 60.35 -9.37
C THR A 681 -9.77 59.26 -8.52
N ARG A 682 -10.87 59.58 -7.84
CA ARG A 682 -11.72 58.61 -7.12
C ARG A 682 -12.96 58.32 -7.94
N VAL A 683 -13.35 57.05 -8.04
CA VAL A 683 -14.52 56.64 -8.83
C VAL A 683 -15.65 56.20 -7.90
N GLY A 684 -16.86 56.70 -8.15
CA GLY A 684 -18.09 56.31 -7.45
C GLY A 684 -19.22 55.96 -8.43
N ILE A 685 -20.29 55.35 -7.93
CA ILE A 685 -21.53 55.11 -8.68
C ILE A 685 -22.60 56.03 -8.08
N GLY A 686 -23.31 56.76 -8.92
CA GLY A 686 -24.43 57.59 -8.51
C GLY A 686 -25.61 57.44 -9.46
N GLU A 687 -26.77 57.90 -9.02
CA GLU A 687 -27.96 57.97 -9.86
C GLU A 687 -27.85 59.14 -10.85
N ASN A 688 -28.31 58.92 -12.07
CA ASN A 688 -28.47 59.96 -13.07
C ASN A 688 -29.87 60.62 -12.89
N PRO A 689 -30.07 61.83 -13.43
CA PRO A 689 -31.36 62.54 -13.32
C PRO A 689 -32.55 61.83 -13.99
N VAL A 690 -32.30 60.74 -14.73
CA VAL A 690 -33.26 60.01 -15.56
C VAL A 690 -33.57 58.62 -14.95
N GLY A 691 -33.12 58.34 -13.72
CA GLY A 691 -33.41 57.08 -13.01
C GLY A 691 -32.52 55.88 -13.37
N GLY A 692 -31.31 56.11 -13.89
CA GLY A 692 -30.29 55.08 -14.12
C GLY A 692 -29.04 55.28 -13.27
N HIS A 693 -28.10 54.34 -13.28
CA HIS A 693 -26.80 54.48 -12.59
C HIS A 693 -25.70 54.86 -13.59
N ARG A 694 -24.81 55.78 -13.19
CA ARG A 694 -23.58 56.10 -13.95
C ARG A 694 -22.38 56.16 -13.03
N PHE A 695 -21.20 55.91 -13.59
CA PHE A 695 -19.94 56.15 -12.89
C PHE A 695 -19.63 57.66 -12.86
N PHE A 696 -19.12 58.13 -11.73
CA PHE A 696 -18.63 59.50 -11.52
C PHE A 696 -17.17 59.45 -11.10
N ALA A 697 -16.37 60.38 -11.62
CA ALA A 697 -15.00 60.59 -11.21
C ALA A 697 -14.91 61.88 -10.38
N PHE A 698 -14.20 61.82 -9.25
CA PHE A 698 -13.99 62.92 -8.31
C PHE A 698 -12.49 63.20 -8.20
N CYS A 699 -12.08 64.46 -8.37
CA CYS A 699 -10.71 64.87 -8.13
C CYS A 699 -10.47 65.04 -6.62
N GLY A 700 -9.44 64.38 -6.09
CA GLY A 700 -9.08 64.49 -4.67
C GLY A 700 -8.51 65.86 -4.32
N GLY A 701 -9.36 66.88 -4.14
CA GLY A 701 -8.95 68.23 -3.74
C GLY A 701 -10.08 69.21 -3.38
N HIS A 702 -11.28 69.04 -3.94
CA HIS A 702 -12.49 69.76 -3.54
C HIS A 702 -13.70 68.88 -3.86
N GLY A 703 -14.70 68.82 -2.97
CA GLY A 703 -15.83 67.89 -3.02
C GLY A 703 -16.84 68.09 -4.16
N ASP A 704 -16.51 68.87 -5.19
CA ASP A 704 -17.42 69.17 -6.28
C ASP A 704 -17.20 68.21 -7.47
N PRO A 705 -18.26 67.57 -8.00
CA PRO A 705 -18.16 66.67 -9.14
C PRO A 705 -17.79 67.43 -10.41
N ILE A 706 -16.91 66.85 -11.24
CA ILE A 706 -16.70 67.35 -12.61
C ILE A 706 -17.95 67.01 -13.43
N ILE A 707 -18.83 67.98 -13.64
CA ILE A 707 -19.95 67.89 -14.59
C ILE A 707 -19.45 68.46 -15.93
N GLU A 708 -18.95 67.59 -16.79
CA GLU A 708 -18.57 67.94 -18.15
C GLU A 708 -19.86 68.12 -18.99
N GLY A 709 -20.39 69.35 -18.98
CA GLY A 709 -21.63 69.75 -19.65
C GLY A 709 -21.78 71.26 -19.63
N ARG A 710 -21.08 71.94 -20.53
CA ARG A 710 -21.15 73.39 -20.77
C ARG A 710 -22.55 73.74 -21.32
N ILE A 711 -23.48 74.13 -20.45
CA ILE A 711 -24.65 74.92 -20.87
C ILE A 711 -24.21 76.38 -20.84
N GLU A 712 -23.89 76.94 -22.01
CA GLU A 712 -23.83 78.39 -22.19
C GLU A 712 -25.26 78.94 -22.12
N THR A 713 -25.71 79.31 -20.92
CA THR A 713 -26.89 80.17 -20.77
C THR A 713 -26.50 81.59 -21.16
N VAL A 714 -26.90 81.98 -22.37
CA VAL A 714 -26.99 83.37 -22.81
C VAL A 714 -27.89 84.13 -21.83
N LYS A 715 -27.34 85.18 -21.21
CA LYS A 715 -28.09 86.20 -20.46
C LYS A 715 -29.01 86.96 -21.42
N SER A 716 -30.31 86.98 -21.15
CA SER A 716 -31.19 88.09 -21.54
C SER A 716 -32.19 88.38 -20.43
N GLU A 717 -32.17 89.62 -19.96
CA GLU A 717 -33.19 90.26 -19.13
C GLU A 717 -34.55 90.29 -19.85
N ALA A 718 -35.63 90.10 -19.08
CA ALA A 718 -36.85 90.91 -19.19
C ALA A 718 -37.78 90.61 -18.00
N GLU A 719 -38.20 91.70 -17.34
CA GLU A 719 -39.23 91.76 -16.32
C GLU A 719 -40.64 91.40 -16.85
N LEU A 720 -41.51 91.06 -15.89
CA LEU A 720 -42.82 91.68 -15.61
C LEU A 720 -44.06 90.77 -15.63
N SER A 721 -44.81 90.87 -14.53
CA SER A 721 -46.19 90.43 -14.25
C SER A 721 -46.38 88.91 -14.08
N GLY A 722 -47.09 88.39 -13.07
CA GLY A 722 -47.98 88.98 -12.08
C GLY A 722 -49.10 87.96 -11.81
N ILE A 723 -49.48 87.82 -10.53
CA ILE A 723 -50.73 87.24 -10.00
C ILE A 723 -50.68 85.69 -9.77
N LYS A 724 -50.52 85.21 -8.51
CA LYS A 724 -51.51 84.92 -7.42
C LYS A 724 -52.31 83.63 -7.72
N VAL A 725 -52.46 82.60 -6.87
CA VAL A 725 -52.99 82.56 -5.49
C VAL A 725 -52.79 81.14 -4.87
N SER A 726 -52.38 81.14 -3.60
CA SER A 726 -52.67 80.28 -2.42
C SER A 726 -52.59 78.73 -2.49
N GLU A 727 -51.78 78.05 -1.64
CA GLU A 727 -51.98 77.77 -0.19
C GLU A 727 -52.95 76.59 0.01
N SER A 728 -52.56 75.45 0.58
CA SER A 728 -52.44 75.21 2.04
C SER A 728 -51.82 73.82 2.22
N ALA A 729 -50.74 73.66 2.99
CA ALA A 729 -50.72 73.31 4.43
C ALA A 729 -51.39 71.95 4.73
N VAL A 730 -50.78 71.03 5.48
CA VAL A 730 -50.63 71.12 6.94
C VAL A 730 -49.53 70.17 7.40
N ALA A 731 -48.62 70.71 8.23
CA ALA A 731 -47.61 70.02 9.03
C ALA A 731 -48.20 69.60 10.39
N VAL A 732 -47.31 69.17 11.31
CA VAL A 732 -47.48 68.92 12.77
C VAL A 732 -47.35 67.43 13.08
N GLU A 733 -46.61 66.95 14.07
CA GLU A 733 -45.51 67.41 14.94
C GLU A 733 -45.19 66.19 15.82
N ASP A 734 -43.98 66.16 16.38
CA ASP A 734 -43.50 65.18 17.35
C ASP A 734 -44.44 64.95 18.56
N SER A 735 -44.48 63.72 19.05
CA SER A 735 -44.47 63.48 20.50
C SER A 735 -44.05 62.05 20.87
N THR A 736 -42.97 62.01 21.63
CA THR A 736 -42.51 60.92 22.50
C THR A 736 -43.56 60.55 23.56
N SER A 737 -43.73 59.24 23.85
CA SER A 737 -43.95 58.69 25.20
C SER A 737 -44.51 57.26 25.14
N GLY A 738 -43.87 56.35 25.87
CA GLY A 738 -44.63 55.42 26.71
C GLY A 738 -44.68 53.93 26.32
N ASP A 739 -43.96 53.16 27.13
CA ASP A 739 -44.36 51.86 27.69
C ASP A 739 -44.36 50.56 26.85
N ASN A 740 -43.37 49.72 27.21
CA ASN A 740 -43.54 48.39 27.83
C ASN A 740 -44.59 47.41 27.28
N GLY A 741 -44.12 46.21 26.93
CA GLY A 741 -44.97 45.01 27.03
C GLY A 741 -44.60 43.83 26.14
N ILE A 742 -43.62 43.04 26.56
CA ILE A 742 -43.68 41.57 26.68
C ILE A 742 -44.34 40.77 25.53
N GLY A 743 -43.52 39.91 24.90
CA GLY A 743 -43.80 38.47 24.94
C GLY A 743 -44.05 37.71 23.62
N SER A 744 -43.24 36.66 23.46
CA SER A 744 -43.54 35.38 22.78
C SER A 744 -43.65 35.37 21.25
N ARG A 745 -42.63 34.85 20.55
CA ARG A 745 -42.56 33.44 20.06
C ARG A 745 -43.79 32.97 19.27
N THR A 746 -43.62 32.87 17.95
CA THR A 746 -43.39 31.59 17.24
C THR A 746 -42.44 31.84 16.08
#